data_AF-A0A3Q9BNP6-F1
#
_entry.id   AF-A0A3Q9BNP6-F1
#
_cell.length_a   1.000
_cell.length_b   1.000
_cell.length_c   1.000
_cell.angle_alpha   90.00
_cell.angle_beta   90.00
_cell.angle_gamma   90.00
#
_symmetry.space_group_name_H-M   'P 1'
#
loop_
_entity.id
_entity.type
_entity.pdbx_description
1 polymer ?
#
loop_
_entity_poly.entity_id
_entity_poly.type
_entity_poly.pdbx_seq_one_letter_code
_entity_poly.pdbx_strand_id
1 'polypeptide(L)'
;MDVSLSSVNTSPLSSASAVSVLFAHLKAGLAGALFLRIDPEKKNANWSQLILLTLLSLVLKFGRDFLEVGIHGHPSWYGLPGALFALPLLIVAAWALCRLARQPEKTLSILILLSSISLYYQVFQYILSWGLEQKFFPVAVSQWLHRSDAILLFLLALACATAACRVLQIAGLKRIAALFLTVAIIAFPLSHIYLDQSLWVAAYDSEASAKWDAQHRILESEDVFYLQPQLLERALAALQPSQLAGIQVFFVGVAGYSDQDVFMKEVDYVSALFKRRYATTGHTISLINNPKSASTVPIASATSLQMALQRVGDVMQKDQDVLFLYLSSHGSKEHRFSLNFGSMRFNHLDPKRLREMLDKSGIKRRVIVISACYSGGFIDALKDENTLVMSSAAFDKTSFGCSNEADFTYFGKAYFEQALQKTDSFIDAFELAKPVIAKRERAEDFTESEPQIFVGKNIRTTLAELTEQLAAQRLVKLLTAPAAQTPPALASPPVLPKQTQIQQPSVGPGVAPEPELERKRAALQLVALMRFENILDDSVRQCKESAKSRSAESVVKSTPDYFMGLTPQSTTWPEVKMAYQAYFDLACNYFQGDQYTNAMASIFAHQLSLGELQELNRFYSSALGSKFSNSNLVANQALQTELTNSMALLGEQANTQFTKKLTELAAIEHQAKLTAAAKIRPWWRFW
;
A
#
# COMPACT_ATOMS: atom_id res chain seq x y z
N MET A 1 17.00 57.92 -62.06
CA MET A 1 17.03 56.55 -62.60
C MET A 1 16.54 55.65 -61.49
N ASP A 2 15.22 55.43 -61.50
CA ASP A 2 14.45 54.73 -60.48
C ASP A 2 14.70 53.22 -60.53
N VAL A 3 15.06 52.65 -59.39
CA VAL A 3 15.06 51.20 -59.17
C VAL A 3 13.71 50.84 -58.55
N SER A 4 12.88 50.16 -59.33
CA SER A 4 11.56 49.69 -58.91
C SER A 4 11.68 48.65 -57.80
N LEU A 5 11.29 49.03 -56.58
CA LEU A 5 10.95 48.09 -55.51
C LEU A 5 9.64 47.39 -55.90
N SER A 6 9.74 46.13 -56.34
CA SER A 6 8.60 45.24 -56.46
C SER A 6 8.02 44.98 -55.07
N SER A 7 6.83 45.52 -54.83
CA SER A 7 6.02 45.33 -53.64
C SER A 7 5.88 43.86 -53.26
N VAL A 8 6.47 43.46 -52.13
CA VAL A 8 6.13 42.22 -51.45
C VAL A 8 4.70 42.39 -50.93
N ASN A 9 3.78 41.67 -51.57
CA ASN A 9 2.36 41.71 -51.24
C ASN A 9 2.13 40.87 -49.96
N THR A 10 2.45 41.42 -48.78
CA THR A 10 2.01 40.87 -47.49
C THR A 10 0.60 41.34 -47.21
N SER A 11 -0.39 40.72 -47.86
CA SER A 11 -1.76 40.84 -47.41
C SER A 11 -1.88 40.12 -46.06
N PRO A 12 -2.31 40.78 -44.96
CA PRO A 12 -2.62 40.06 -43.74
C PRO A 12 -3.78 39.11 -44.05
N LEU A 13 -3.59 37.80 -43.82
CA LEU A 13 -4.71 36.86 -43.86
C LEU A 13 -5.74 37.38 -42.85
N SER A 14 -6.88 37.87 -43.34
CA SER A 14 -8.00 38.19 -42.48
C SER A 14 -8.33 36.93 -41.67
N SER A 15 -8.59 37.08 -40.36
CA SER A 15 -8.93 35.97 -39.46
C SER A 15 -10.07 35.08 -40.00
N ALA A 16 -10.97 35.66 -40.79
CA ALA A 16 -12.05 34.97 -41.50
C ALA A 16 -11.55 33.92 -42.53
N SER A 17 -10.39 34.14 -43.16
CA SER A 17 -9.83 33.21 -44.16
C SER A 17 -9.25 31.94 -43.53
N ALA A 18 -8.56 32.06 -42.39
CA ALA A 18 -7.93 30.92 -41.70
C ALA A 18 -8.96 29.92 -41.14
N VAL A 19 -10.06 30.43 -40.57
CA VAL A 19 -11.18 29.62 -40.05
C VAL A 19 -11.86 28.85 -41.20
N SER A 20 -12.08 29.50 -42.34
CA SER A 20 -12.69 28.86 -43.51
C SER A 20 -11.86 27.70 -44.08
N VAL A 21 -10.53 27.75 -43.92
CA VAL A 21 -9.60 26.71 -44.36
C VAL A 21 -9.57 25.56 -43.34
N LEU A 22 -9.64 25.86 -42.04
CA LEU A 22 -9.74 24.83 -40.99
C LEU A 22 -11.01 23.99 -41.14
N PHE A 23 -12.16 24.62 -41.33
CA PHE A 23 -13.43 23.90 -41.53
C PHE A 23 -13.38 22.96 -42.75
N ALA A 24 -12.67 23.37 -43.78
CA ALA A 24 -12.43 22.58 -44.98
C ALA A 24 -11.63 21.31 -44.66
N HIS A 25 -10.52 21.44 -43.93
CA HIS A 25 -9.72 20.29 -43.48
C HIS A 25 -10.48 19.39 -42.51
N LEU A 26 -11.26 19.94 -41.57
CA LEU A 26 -12.13 19.17 -40.69
C LEU A 26 -13.17 18.35 -41.46
N LYS A 27 -13.82 18.94 -42.49
CA LYS A 27 -14.73 18.20 -43.38
C LYS A 27 -14.03 17.05 -44.10
N ALA A 28 -12.82 17.29 -44.63
CA ALA A 28 -12.03 16.25 -45.27
C ALA A 28 -11.61 15.15 -44.27
N GLY A 29 -11.28 15.52 -43.03
CA GLY A 29 -10.99 14.59 -41.95
C GLY A 29 -12.19 13.73 -41.57
N LEU A 30 -13.38 14.32 -41.47
CA LEU A 30 -14.63 13.59 -41.20
C LEU A 30 -14.95 12.61 -42.33
N ALA A 31 -14.85 13.07 -43.59
CA ALA A 31 -15.02 12.19 -44.75
C ALA A 31 -14.00 11.04 -44.72
N GLY A 32 -12.75 11.30 -44.36
CA GLY A 32 -11.71 10.29 -44.18
C GLY A 32 -12.03 9.29 -43.05
N ALA A 33 -12.44 9.78 -41.88
CA ALA A 33 -12.82 8.96 -40.72
C ALA A 33 -14.02 8.05 -41.02
N LEU A 34 -14.95 8.50 -41.86
CA LEU A 34 -16.12 7.73 -42.31
C LEU A 34 -15.87 6.90 -43.59
N PHE A 35 -14.63 6.81 -44.06
CA PHE A 35 -14.26 6.12 -45.29
C PHE A 35 -14.98 6.63 -46.56
N LEU A 36 -15.47 7.87 -46.54
CA LEU A 36 -16.12 8.54 -47.67
C LEU A 36 -15.10 9.13 -48.66
N ARG A 37 -15.58 9.55 -49.83
CA ARG A 37 -14.76 10.21 -50.84
C ARG A 37 -14.30 11.56 -50.31
N ILE A 38 -13.00 11.84 -50.46
CA ILE A 38 -12.39 13.11 -50.10
C ILE A 38 -12.19 13.89 -51.40
N ASP A 39 -12.81 15.05 -51.50
CA ASP A 39 -12.55 15.96 -52.61
C ASP A 39 -11.17 16.61 -52.38
N PRO A 40 -10.23 16.51 -53.34
CA PRO A 40 -8.92 17.12 -53.20
C PRO A 40 -9.10 18.65 -53.18
N GLU A 41 -9.00 19.24 -52.00
CA GLU A 41 -9.15 20.69 -51.87
C GLU A 41 -8.02 21.44 -52.58
N LYS A 42 -8.39 22.52 -53.28
CA LYS A 42 -7.48 23.46 -53.97
C LYS A 42 -6.81 24.46 -53.02
N LYS A 43 -7.02 24.38 -51.70
CA LYS A 43 -6.49 25.33 -50.72
C LYS A 43 -5.11 24.89 -50.23
N ASN A 44 -4.16 25.83 -50.16
CA ASN A 44 -2.77 25.55 -49.81
C ASN A 44 -2.66 25.11 -48.33
N ALA A 45 -2.15 23.90 -48.12
CA ALA A 45 -1.74 23.41 -46.81
C ALA A 45 -0.68 24.34 -46.21
N ASN A 46 -0.84 24.69 -44.94
CA ASN A 46 0.12 25.53 -44.23
C ASN A 46 0.36 25.03 -42.79
N TRP A 47 1.47 25.43 -42.19
CA TRP A 47 1.84 24.99 -40.84
C TRP A 47 0.90 25.52 -39.75
N SER A 48 0.25 26.67 -39.97
CA SER A 48 -0.74 27.22 -39.04
C SER A 48 -1.95 26.29 -38.87
N GLN A 49 -2.37 25.59 -39.92
CA GLN A 49 -3.43 24.58 -39.86
C GLN A 49 -3.03 23.40 -38.97
N LEU A 50 -1.81 22.90 -39.13
CA LEU A 50 -1.30 21.80 -38.30
C LEU A 50 -1.23 22.20 -36.81
N ILE A 51 -0.72 23.39 -36.53
CA ILE A 51 -0.65 23.93 -35.16
C ILE A 51 -2.06 24.03 -34.57
N LEU A 52 -3.02 24.56 -35.34
CA LEU A 52 -4.40 24.72 -34.87
C LEU A 52 -5.09 23.37 -34.59
N LEU A 53 -4.88 22.37 -35.44
CA LEU A 53 -5.37 21.00 -35.21
C LEU A 53 -4.71 20.36 -33.97
N THR A 54 -3.43 20.61 -33.76
CA THR A 54 -2.70 20.12 -32.58
C THR A 54 -3.21 20.77 -31.30
N LEU A 55 -3.39 22.09 -31.29
CA LEU A 55 -3.99 22.82 -30.17
C LEU A 55 -5.42 22.34 -29.90
N LEU A 56 -6.22 22.10 -30.95
CA LEU A 56 -7.56 21.55 -30.80
C LEU A 56 -7.54 20.16 -30.15
N SER A 57 -6.61 19.28 -30.53
CA SER A 57 -6.42 17.98 -29.89
C SER A 57 -6.10 18.12 -28.39
N LEU A 58 -5.22 19.05 -28.02
CA LEU A 58 -4.90 19.34 -26.61
C LEU A 58 -6.10 19.89 -25.85
N VAL A 59 -6.87 20.81 -26.45
CA VAL A 59 -8.10 21.36 -25.86
C VAL A 59 -9.14 20.28 -25.65
N LEU A 60 -9.32 19.35 -26.60
CA LEU A 60 -10.22 18.22 -26.45
C LEU A 60 -9.77 17.27 -25.34
N LYS A 61 -8.47 16.98 -25.25
CA LYS A 61 -7.91 16.16 -24.15
C LYS A 61 -8.13 16.82 -22.80
N PHE A 62 -7.77 18.10 -22.68
CA PHE A 62 -8.00 18.89 -21.47
C PHE A 62 -9.49 18.95 -21.12
N GLY A 63 -10.37 19.18 -22.10
CA GLY A 63 -11.81 19.23 -21.90
C GLY A 63 -12.38 17.90 -21.40
N ARG A 64 -11.93 16.77 -21.96
CA ARG A 64 -12.29 15.43 -21.46
C ARG A 64 -11.84 15.24 -20.02
N ASP A 65 -10.57 15.55 -19.75
CA ASP A 65 -9.99 15.41 -18.41
C ASP A 65 -10.68 16.34 -17.39
N PHE A 66 -11.03 17.57 -17.80
CA PHE A 66 -11.80 18.52 -17.00
C PHE A 66 -13.23 18.07 -16.73
N LEU A 67 -13.90 17.44 -17.69
CA LEU A 67 -15.24 16.89 -17.50
C LEU A 67 -15.25 15.69 -16.54
N GLU A 68 -14.19 14.87 -16.59
CA GLU A 68 -14.01 13.72 -15.69
C GLU A 68 -13.67 14.17 -14.26
N VAL A 69 -12.76 15.13 -14.13
CA VAL A 69 -12.20 15.56 -12.84
C VAL A 69 -12.99 16.69 -12.17
N GLY A 70 -13.59 17.59 -12.94
CA GLY A 70 -14.25 18.80 -12.47
C GLY A 70 -13.30 19.96 -12.14
N ILE A 71 -13.87 21.00 -11.52
CA ILE A 71 -13.19 22.28 -11.24
C ILE A 71 -12.04 22.18 -10.22
N HIS A 72 -11.98 21.10 -9.46
CA HIS A 72 -11.00 20.89 -8.39
C HIS A 72 -9.73 20.17 -8.90
N GLY A 73 -9.52 20.05 -10.21
CA GLY A 73 -8.27 19.53 -10.75
C GLY A 73 -7.13 20.55 -10.79
N HIS A 74 -5.96 20.09 -11.22
CA HIS A 74 -4.77 20.90 -11.44
C HIS A 74 -4.04 20.45 -12.72
N PRO A 75 -3.24 21.33 -13.36
CA PRO A 75 -2.56 21.00 -14.61
C PRO A 75 -1.41 20.00 -14.39
N SER A 76 -1.36 18.95 -15.21
CA SER A 76 -0.24 18.00 -15.24
C SER A 76 0.70 18.31 -16.41
N TRP A 77 1.88 18.84 -16.10
CA TRP A 77 2.91 19.10 -17.11
C TRP A 77 3.57 17.81 -17.61
N TYR A 78 3.52 16.73 -16.82
CA TYR A 78 4.09 15.43 -17.19
C TYR A 78 3.25 14.68 -18.24
N GLY A 79 1.94 14.96 -18.34
CA GLY A 79 1.08 14.37 -19.36
C GLY A 79 1.20 15.01 -20.75
N LEU A 80 1.83 16.19 -20.85
CA LEU A 80 1.95 16.94 -22.10
C LEU A 80 2.75 16.19 -23.20
N PRO A 81 3.93 15.58 -22.90
CA PRO A 81 4.63 14.75 -23.89
C PRO A 81 3.78 13.57 -24.38
N GLY A 82 3.01 12.93 -23.49
CA GLY A 82 2.11 11.84 -23.85
C GLY A 82 0.97 12.31 -24.74
N ALA A 83 0.33 13.44 -24.40
CA ALA A 83 -0.74 14.04 -25.20
C ALA A 83 -0.29 14.46 -26.60
N LEU A 84 1.00 14.77 -26.78
CA LEU A 84 1.60 15.12 -28.07
C LEU A 84 2.18 13.93 -28.84
N PHE A 85 2.27 12.74 -28.24
CA PHE A 85 3.01 11.60 -28.80
C PHE A 85 2.49 11.11 -30.16
N ALA A 86 1.19 11.30 -30.44
CA ALA A 86 0.64 10.94 -31.75
C ALA A 86 1.20 11.80 -32.89
N LEU A 87 1.57 13.06 -32.64
CA LEU A 87 2.04 14.00 -33.67
C LEU A 87 3.31 13.52 -34.40
N PRO A 88 4.42 13.14 -33.74
CA PRO A 88 5.59 12.61 -34.44
C PRO A 88 5.28 11.34 -35.24
N LEU A 89 4.38 10.47 -34.76
CA LEU A 89 3.96 9.28 -35.51
C LEU A 89 3.20 9.66 -36.79
N LEU A 90 2.30 10.63 -36.72
CA LEU A 90 1.57 11.15 -37.88
C LEU A 90 2.52 11.83 -38.89
N ILE A 91 3.54 12.55 -38.42
CA ILE A 91 4.57 13.15 -39.29
C ILE A 91 5.30 12.06 -40.08
N VAL A 92 5.79 11.02 -39.40
CA VAL A 92 6.52 9.92 -40.04
C VAL A 92 5.61 9.12 -40.97
N ALA A 93 4.36 8.87 -40.59
CA ALA A 93 3.39 8.17 -41.42
C ALA A 93 3.05 8.96 -42.69
N ALA A 94 2.79 10.26 -42.58
CA ALA A 94 2.52 11.13 -43.74
C ALA A 94 3.72 11.17 -44.70
N TRP A 95 4.94 11.30 -44.18
CA TRP A 95 6.16 11.25 -44.96
C TRP A 95 6.32 9.90 -45.68
N ALA A 96 6.15 8.78 -44.96
CA ALA A 96 6.31 7.43 -45.51
C ALA A 96 5.29 7.15 -46.63
N LEU A 97 4.03 7.55 -46.44
CA LEU A 97 2.97 7.41 -47.44
C LEU A 97 3.25 8.24 -48.70
N CYS A 98 3.72 9.48 -48.53
CA CYS A 98 4.10 10.34 -49.65
C CYS A 98 5.32 9.81 -50.40
N ARG A 99 6.29 9.22 -49.69
CA ARG A 99 7.44 8.52 -50.31
C ARG A 99 7.00 7.30 -51.10
N LEU A 100 6.09 6.50 -50.56
CA LEU A 100 5.50 5.34 -51.26
C LEU A 100 4.76 5.76 -52.55
N ALA A 101 4.10 6.92 -52.52
CA ALA A 101 3.41 7.53 -53.66
C ALA A 101 4.32 8.34 -54.60
N ARG A 102 5.60 8.53 -54.26
CA ARG A 102 6.56 9.40 -54.97
C ARG A 102 6.10 10.86 -55.10
N GLN A 103 5.42 11.37 -54.09
CA GLN A 103 4.86 12.73 -54.03
C GLN A 103 5.27 13.44 -52.72
N PRO A 104 6.58 13.65 -52.45
CA PRO A 104 7.05 14.22 -51.18
C PRO A 104 6.51 15.64 -50.91
N GLU A 105 6.18 16.39 -51.94
CA GLU A 105 5.60 17.73 -51.85
C GLU A 105 4.23 17.76 -51.16
N LYS A 106 3.51 16.63 -51.12
CA LYS A 106 2.19 16.52 -50.48
C LYS A 106 2.26 16.15 -48.99
N THR A 107 3.45 16.00 -48.42
CA THR A 107 3.63 15.53 -47.03
C THR A 107 2.84 16.36 -46.02
N LEU A 108 2.88 17.71 -46.14
CA LEU A 108 2.15 18.59 -45.21
C LEU A 108 0.63 18.45 -45.39
N SER A 109 0.14 18.36 -46.62
CA SER A 109 -1.30 18.18 -46.90
C SER A 109 -1.81 16.85 -46.35
N ILE A 110 -1.02 15.77 -46.49
CA ILE A 110 -1.36 14.46 -45.93
C ILE A 110 -1.28 14.49 -44.41
N LEU A 111 -0.26 15.12 -43.82
CA LEU A 111 -0.16 15.28 -42.36
C LEU A 111 -1.40 15.98 -41.78
N ILE A 112 -1.81 17.11 -42.37
CA ILE A 112 -3.03 17.83 -41.96
C ILE A 112 -4.27 16.92 -42.08
N LEU A 113 -4.39 16.14 -43.16
CA LEU A 113 -5.47 15.18 -43.33
C LEU A 113 -5.46 14.11 -42.24
N LEU A 114 -4.31 13.49 -41.96
CA LEU A 114 -4.20 12.45 -40.93
C LEU A 114 -4.49 13.00 -39.53
N SER A 115 -3.95 14.17 -39.20
CA SER A 115 -4.24 14.88 -37.94
C SER A 115 -5.72 15.26 -37.82
N SER A 116 -6.37 15.62 -38.92
CA SER A 116 -7.79 15.90 -38.91
C SER A 116 -8.64 14.64 -38.72
N ILE A 117 -8.24 13.50 -39.30
CA ILE A 117 -8.91 12.20 -39.07
C ILE A 117 -8.77 11.78 -37.60
N SER A 118 -7.57 11.92 -37.02
CA SER A 118 -7.32 11.51 -35.63
C SER A 118 -8.16 12.28 -34.61
N LEU A 119 -8.52 13.54 -34.88
CA LEU A 119 -9.41 14.31 -33.99
C LEU A 119 -10.79 13.67 -33.83
N TYR A 120 -11.40 13.21 -34.93
CA TYR A 120 -12.71 12.54 -34.86
C TYR A 120 -12.62 11.23 -34.10
N TYR A 121 -11.50 10.54 -34.26
CA TYR A 121 -11.20 9.31 -33.55
C TYR A 121 -11.08 9.52 -32.04
N GLN A 122 -10.34 10.56 -31.66
CA GLN A 122 -10.18 11.01 -30.28
C GLN A 122 -11.54 11.36 -29.65
N VAL A 123 -12.37 12.16 -30.33
CA VAL A 123 -13.73 12.50 -29.85
C VAL A 123 -14.59 11.24 -29.69
N PHE A 124 -14.56 10.33 -30.66
CA PHE A 124 -15.31 9.07 -30.59
C PHE A 124 -14.87 8.21 -29.39
N GLN A 125 -13.56 8.10 -29.16
CA GLN A 125 -13.02 7.37 -28.03
C GLN A 125 -13.47 7.99 -26.70
N TYR A 126 -13.49 9.31 -26.58
CA TYR A 126 -13.93 10.00 -25.36
C TYR A 126 -15.43 9.84 -25.10
N ILE A 127 -16.26 9.90 -26.14
CA ILE A 127 -17.70 9.65 -26.00
C ILE A 127 -17.95 8.20 -25.55
N LEU A 128 -17.20 7.26 -26.14
CA LEU A 128 -17.30 5.85 -25.78
C LEU A 128 -16.86 5.61 -24.33
N SER A 129 -15.71 6.16 -23.90
CA SER A 129 -15.21 6.01 -22.54
C SER A 129 -16.18 6.63 -21.52
N TRP A 130 -16.69 7.82 -21.80
CA TRP A 130 -17.68 8.47 -20.94
C TRP A 130 -18.97 7.64 -20.83
N GLY A 131 -19.46 7.06 -21.94
CA GLY A 131 -20.65 6.20 -21.91
C GLY A 131 -20.44 4.89 -21.12
N LEU A 132 -19.22 4.36 -21.11
CA LEU A 132 -18.84 3.21 -20.29
C LEU A 132 -18.85 3.56 -18.80
N GLU A 133 -18.30 4.72 -18.42
CA GLU A 133 -18.28 5.21 -17.04
C GLU A 133 -19.69 5.45 -16.48
N GLN A 134 -20.60 5.99 -17.30
CA GLN A 134 -22.01 6.20 -16.93
C GLN A 134 -22.84 4.90 -16.89
N LYS A 135 -22.19 3.73 -17.10
CA LYS A 135 -22.82 2.40 -17.12
C LYS A 135 -23.99 2.30 -18.11
N PHE A 136 -23.92 3.01 -19.24
CA PHE A 136 -24.93 2.89 -20.30
C PHE A 136 -24.94 1.50 -20.95
N PHE A 137 -23.84 0.76 -20.85
CA PHE A 137 -23.68 -0.57 -21.44
C PHE A 137 -23.68 -1.67 -20.37
N PRO A 138 -24.20 -2.88 -20.68
CA PRO A 138 -24.07 -4.05 -19.81
C PRO A 138 -22.61 -4.39 -19.50
N VAL A 139 -22.35 -4.99 -18.32
CA VAL A 139 -20.98 -5.30 -17.83
C VAL A 139 -20.16 -6.14 -18.80
N ALA A 140 -20.77 -7.10 -19.50
CA ALA A 140 -20.08 -7.91 -20.50
C ALA A 140 -19.62 -7.06 -21.72
N VAL A 141 -20.45 -6.09 -22.12
CA VAL A 141 -20.16 -5.17 -23.22
C VAL A 141 -19.10 -4.16 -22.80
N SER A 142 -19.14 -3.67 -21.56
CA SER A 142 -18.13 -2.75 -21.05
C SER A 142 -16.74 -3.38 -20.93
N GLN A 143 -16.65 -4.63 -20.45
CA GLN A 143 -15.40 -5.38 -20.40
C GLN A 143 -14.83 -5.68 -21.79
N TRP A 144 -15.68 -5.93 -22.78
CA TRP A 144 -15.26 -6.12 -24.17
C TRP A 144 -14.76 -4.81 -24.80
N LEU A 145 -15.50 -3.72 -24.61
CA LEU A 145 -15.14 -2.39 -25.13
C LEU A 145 -13.84 -1.88 -24.50
N HIS A 146 -13.61 -2.12 -23.21
CA HIS A 146 -12.38 -1.71 -22.53
C HIS A 146 -11.13 -2.46 -23.03
N ARG A 147 -11.29 -3.70 -23.55
CA ARG A 147 -10.20 -4.44 -24.22
C ARG A 147 -10.04 -4.07 -25.71
N SER A 148 -10.93 -3.25 -26.25
CA SER A 148 -11.01 -2.94 -27.69
C SER A 148 -10.29 -1.67 -28.12
N ASP A 149 -9.58 -0.96 -27.23
CA ASP A 149 -8.80 0.24 -27.58
C ASP A 149 -7.80 -0.02 -28.73
N ALA A 150 -7.22 -1.22 -28.78
CA ALA A 150 -6.37 -1.62 -29.89
C ALA A 150 -7.15 -1.66 -31.22
N ILE A 151 -8.36 -2.23 -31.24
CA ILE A 151 -9.23 -2.27 -32.43
C ILE A 151 -9.49 -0.86 -32.92
N LEU A 152 -9.72 0.05 -31.97
CA LEU A 152 -9.96 1.43 -32.28
C LEU A 152 -8.74 2.07 -32.98
N LEU A 153 -7.54 1.88 -32.46
CA LEU A 153 -6.31 2.35 -33.10
C LEU A 153 -6.06 1.72 -34.48
N PHE A 154 -6.43 0.44 -34.69
CA PHE A 154 -6.39 -0.19 -36.01
C PHE A 154 -7.36 0.47 -37.00
N LEU A 155 -8.57 0.84 -36.56
CA LEU A 155 -9.54 1.55 -37.40
C LEU A 155 -9.03 2.93 -37.80
N LEU A 156 -8.38 3.66 -36.89
CA LEU A 156 -7.69 4.91 -37.20
C LEU A 156 -6.61 4.71 -38.27
N ALA A 157 -5.73 3.71 -38.10
CA ALA A 157 -4.69 3.41 -39.08
C ALA A 157 -5.26 3.04 -40.46
N LEU A 158 -6.38 2.32 -40.49
CA LEU A 158 -7.11 1.97 -41.72
C LEU A 158 -7.74 3.19 -42.38
N ALA A 159 -8.39 4.08 -41.62
CA ALA A 159 -8.94 5.34 -42.11
C ALA A 159 -7.83 6.24 -42.70
N CYS A 160 -6.71 6.38 -41.99
CA CYS A 160 -5.53 7.11 -42.45
C CYS A 160 -4.97 6.54 -43.77
N ALA A 161 -4.79 5.22 -43.85
CA ALA A 161 -4.27 4.57 -45.05
C ALA A 161 -5.22 4.72 -46.25
N THR A 162 -6.52 4.52 -46.04
CA THR A 162 -7.52 4.62 -47.12
C THR A 162 -7.68 6.04 -47.64
N ALA A 163 -7.75 7.03 -46.75
CA ALA A 163 -7.78 8.44 -47.08
C ALA A 163 -6.53 8.86 -47.86
N ALA A 164 -5.33 8.52 -47.36
CA ALA A 164 -4.08 8.83 -48.04
C ALA A 164 -3.97 8.14 -49.40
N CYS A 165 -4.36 6.87 -49.51
CA CYS A 165 -4.35 6.15 -50.79
C CYS A 165 -5.25 6.80 -51.84
N ARG A 166 -6.40 7.35 -51.44
CA ARG A 166 -7.32 8.05 -52.36
C ARG A 166 -6.73 9.38 -52.83
N VAL A 167 -6.19 10.20 -51.91
CA VAL A 167 -5.64 11.52 -52.23
C VAL A 167 -4.32 11.41 -53.03
N LEU A 168 -3.48 10.43 -52.70
CA LEU A 168 -2.21 10.17 -53.38
C LEU A 168 -2.35 9.27 -54.62
N GLN A 169 -3.57 8.77 -54.90
CA GLN A 169 -3.86 7.85 -55.99
C GLN A 169 -3.02 6.56 -55.96
N ILE A 170 -2.76 6.03 -54.75
CA ILE A 170 -2.03 4.78 -54.56
C ILE A 170 -2.93 3.61 -54.96
N ALA A 171 -2.43 2.73 -55.84
CA ALA A 171 -3.15 1.58 -56.38
C ALA A 171 -2.39 0.26 -56.20
N GLY A 172 -3.10 -0.86 -56.38
CA GLY A 172 -2.54 -2.22 -56.34
C GLY A 172 -1.92 -2.59 -54.99
N LEU A 173 -0.85 -3.39 -55.02
CA LEU A 173 -0.13 -3.89 -53.84
C LEU A 173 0.40 -2.78 -52.93
N LYS A 174 0.62 -1.57 -53.46
CA LYS A 174 1.03 -0.41 -52.64
C LYS A 174 -0.03 0.02 -51.62
N ARG A 175 -1.32 -0.32 -51.82
CA ARG A 175 -2.36 -0.07 -50.80
C ARG A 175 -2.16 -0.94 -49.56
N ILE A 176 -1.72 -2.17 -49.75
CA ILE A 176 -1.38 -3.09 -48.65
C ILE A 176 -0.16 -2.56 -47.90
N ALA A 177 0.87 -2.11 -48.63
CA ALA A 177 2.04 -1.47 -48.03
C ALA A 177 1.68 -0.19 -47.25
N ALA A 178 0.78 0.64 -47.78
CA ALA A 178 0.29 1.83 -47.09
C ALA A 178 -0.44 1.50 -45.78
N LEU A 179 -1.29 0.46 -45.78
CA LEU A 179 -1.95 -0.02 -44.56
C LEU A 179 -0.95 -0.58 -43.55
N PHE A 180 0.01 -1.38 -43.98
CA PHE A 180 1.05 -1.92 -43.09
C PHE A 180 1.87 -0.80 -42.46
N LEU A 181 2.24 0.23 -43.24
CA LEU A 181 2.96 1.39 -42.74
C LEU A 181 2.15 2.17 -41.69
N THR A 182 0.88 2.47 -41.93
CA THR A 182 0.07 3.19 -40.92
C THR A 182 -0.16 2.35 -39.68
N VAL A 183 -0.37 1.04 -39.81
CA VAL A 183 -0.48 0.14 -38.64
C VAL A 183 0.81 0.11 -37.84
N ALA A 184 1.97 -0.09 -38.49
CA ALA A 184 3.26 -0.20 -37.81
C ALA A 184 3.72 1.13 -37.18
N ILE A 185 3.39 2.27 -37.79
CA ILE A 185 3.83 3.60 -37.32
C ILE A 185 2.83 4.24 -36.35
N ILE A 186 1.53 4.01 -36.52
CA ILE A 186 0.48 4.66 -35.71
C ILE A 186 -0.11 3.67 -34.71
N ALA A 187 -0.77 2.62 -35.18
CA ALA A 187 -1.56 1.74 -34.30
C ALA A 187 -0.68 0.93 -33.32
N PHE A 188 0.45 0.40 -33.79
CA PHE A 188 1.32 -0.45 -32.98
C PHE A 188 2.00 0.32 -31.82
N PRO A 189 2.66 1.48 -32.03
CA PRO A 189 3.26 2.23 -30.94
C PRO A 189 2.22 2.78 -29.96
N LEU A 190 1.09 3.29 -30.45
CA LEU A 190 0.02 3.82 -29.59
C LEU A 190 -0.69 2.74 -28.76
N SER A 191 -0.62 1.47 -29.16
CA SER A 191 -1.21 0.35 -28.40
C SER A 191 -0.26 -0.30 -27.40
N HIS A 192 1.06 -0.18 -27.60
CA HIS A 192 2.06 -0.88 -26.77
C HIS A 192 2.83 0.06 -25.84
N ILE A 193 2.92 1.35 -26.18
CA ILE A 193 3.62 2.34 -25.37
C ILE A 193 2.58 3.05 -24.50
N TYR A 194 2.57 2.71 -23.21
CA TYR A 194 1.77 3.44 -22.25
C TYR A 194 2.46 4.77 -21.90
N LEU A 195 1.78 5.88 -22.21
CA LEU A 195 2.17 7.22 -21.80
C LEU A 195 0.98 7.84 -21.09
N ASP A 196 1.20 8.45 -19.93
CA ASP A 196 0.17 9.30 -19.34
C ASP A 196 -0.08 10.50 -20.27
N GLN A 197 -1.34 10.72 -20.63
CA GLN A 197 -1.77 11.79 -21.52
C GLN A 197 -2.64 12.82 -20.79
N SER A 198 -2.79 12.70 -19.48
CA SER A 198 -3.70 13.51 -18.67
C SER A 198 -3.17 14.93 -18.52
N LEU A 199 -3.93 15.92 -18.99
CA LEU A 199 -3.55 17.34 -18.92
C LEU A 199 -4.18 18.05 -17.71
N TRP A 200 -5.28 17.50 -17.20
CA TRP A 200 -5.99 17.98 -16.03
C TRP A 200 -6.28 16.79 -15.12
N VAL A 201 -5.69 16.78 -13.94
CA VAL A 201 -5.80 15.65 -13.01
C VAL A 201 -6.47 16.12 -11.75
N ALA A 202 -7.29 15.27 -11.13
CA ALA A 202 -7.95 15.62 -9.88
C ALA A 202 -6.92 16.10 -8.87
N ALA A 203 -7.25 17.12 -8.08
CA ALA A 203 -6.64 17.26 -6.78
C ALA A 203 -7.09 16.03 -5.99
N TYR A 204 -6.33 14.95 -6.18
CA TYR A 204 -6.21 13.83 -5.28
C TYR A 204 -6.28 14.36 -3.84
N ASP A 205 -7.02 13.68 -2.96
CA ASP A 205 -7.11 14.01 -1.53
C ASP A 205 -5.73 14.46 -1.03
N SER A 206 -5.56 15.78 -0.91
CA SER A 206 -4.24 16.41 -1.02
C SER A 206 -3.39 16.07 0.19
N GLU A 207 -4.03 15.74 1.30
CA GLU A 207 -3.35 15.20 2.47
C GLU A 207 -2.96 13.74 2.29
N ALA A 208 -3.83 12.88 1.77
CA ALA A 208 -3.54 11.46 1.61
C ALA A 208 -2.47 11.20 0.54
N SER A 209 -2.50 11.94 -0.58
CA SER A 209 -1.48 11.84 -1.63
C SER A 209 -0.22 12.62 -1.31
N ALA A 210 -0.28 13.78 -0.67
CA ALA A 210 0.95 14.41 -0.18
C ALA A 210 1.61 13.56 0.92
N LYS A 211 0.84 12.87 1.76
CA LYS A 211 1.36 11.87 2.72
C LYS A 211 1.89 10.63 1.99
N TRP A 212 1.19 10.09 1.00
CA TRP A 212 1.66 8.95 0.20
C TRP A 212 2.95 9.31 -0.55
N ASP A 213 2.98 10.42 -1.27
CA ASP A 213 4.17 10.92 -1.96
C ASP A 213 5.30 11.25 -0.97
N ALA A 214 5.01 11.88 0.17
CA ALA A 214 6.02 12.15 1.19
C ALA A 214 6.59 10.86 1.79
N GLN A 215 5.75 9.86 2.04
CA GLN A 215 6.16 8.55 2.53
C GLN A 215 6.99 7.83 1.46
N HIS A 216 6.55 7.78 0.22
CA HIS A 216 7.24 7.03 -0.84
C HIS A 216 8.49 7.75 -1.36
N ARG A 217 8.57 9.10 -1.27
CA ARG A 217 9.81 9.86 -1.54
C ARG A 217 10.97 9.45 -0.63
N ILE A 218 10.69 8.97 0.59
CA ILE A 218 11.74 8.46 1.50
C ILE A 218 12.44 7.25 0.86
N LEU A 219 11.72 6.40 0.14
CA LEU A 219 12.29 5.23 -0.55
C LEU A 219 13.31 5.62 -1.63
N GLU A 220 13.18 6.83 -2.19
CA GLU A 220 14.05 7.36 -3.24
C GLU A 220 15.08 8.37 -2.69
N SER A 221 15.14 8.55 -1.37
CA SER A 221 16.09 9.50 -0.77
C SER A 221 17.52 8.94 -0.75
N GLU A 222 18.48 9.83 -0.99
CA GLU A 222 19.91 9.53 -0.93
C GLU A 222 20.32 9.00 0.46
N ASP A 223 19.73 9.56 1.52
CA ASP A 223 19.97 9.13 2.91
C ASP A 223 19.59 7.66 3.13
N VAL A 224 18.40 7.24 2.67
CA VAL A 224 17.95 5.84 2.80
C VAL A 224 18.89 4.91 2.03
N PHE A 225 19.34 5.32 0.85
CA PHE A 225 20.27 4.52 0.05
C PHE A 225 21.61 4.26 0.77
N TYR A 226 22.25 5.30 1.31
CA TYR A 226 23.53 5.13 2.04
C TYR A 226 23.37 4.49 3.41
N LEU A 227 22.17 4.52 3.99
CA LEU A 227 21.89 3.91 5.29
C LEU A 227 21.71 2.38 5.19
N GLN A 228 21.26 1.83 4.06
CA GLN A 228 20.95 0.40 3.93
C GLN A 228 22.09 -0.56 4.29
N PRO A 229 23.35 -0.36 3.82
CA PRO A 229 24.44 -1.25 4.19
C PRO A 229 24.66 -1.30 5.72
N GLN A 230 24.56 -0.15 6.39
CA GLN A 230 24.75 -0.07 7.84
C GLN A 230 23.61 -0.76 8.61
N LEU A 231 22.36 -0.59 8.16
CA LEU A 231 21.21 -1.28 8.76
C LEU A 231 21.34 -2.79 8.63
N LEU A 232 21.77 -3.27 7.46
CA LEU A 232 21.98 -4.69 7.22
C LEU A 232 23.11 -5.23 8.11
N GLU A 233 24.28 -4.58 8.14
CA GLU A 233 25.40 -4.99 8.98
C GLU A 233 25.01 -5.06 10.46
N ARG A 234 24.30 -4.05 10.98
CA ARG A 234 23.79 -4.05 12.37
C ARG A 234 22.83 -5.21 12.63
N ALA A 235 21.89 -5.46 11.72
CA ALA A 235 20.93 -6.55 11.85
C ALA A 235 21.63 -7.93 11.83
N LEU A 236 22.64 -8.10 10.97
CA LEU A 236 23.44 -9.33 10.89
C LEU A 236 24.32 -9.54 12.13
N ALA A 237 24.91 -8.46 12.66
CA ALA A 237 25.75 -8.50 13.86
C ALA A 237 24.95 -8.80 15.13
N ALA A 238 23.67 -8.42 15.17
CA ALA A 238 22.77 -8.67 16.30
C ALA A 238 22.37 -10.16 16.45
N LEU A 239 22.58 -10.99 15.42
CA LEU A 239 22.33 -12.42 15.49
C LEU A 239 23.35 -13.11 16.41
N GLN A 240 22.83 -13.72 17.47
CA GLN A 240 23.61 -14.43 18.48
C GLN A 240 23.91 -15.87 18.03
N PRO A 241 25.08 -16.43 18.40
CA PRO A 241 25.36 -17.85 18.29
C PRO A 241 24.39 -18.70 19.08
N SER A 242 24.02 -19.85 18.50
CA SER A 242 23.24 -20.86 19.18
C SER A 242 23.98 -21.37 20.44
N GLN A 243 23.26 -21.40 21.55
CA GLN A 243 23.72 -21.88 22.86
C GLN A 243 23.56 -23.41 22.97
N LEU A 244 24.38 -24.05 23.80
CA LEU A 244 24.61 -25.51 23.84
C LEU A 244 23.46 -26.37 24.42
N ALA A 245 22.21 -25.89 24.50
CA ALA A 245 21.09 -26.69 25.05
C ALA A 245 19.80 -26.58 24.23
N GLY A 246 19.38 -27.69 23.62
CA GLY A 246 18.08 -27.86 22.94
C GLY A 246 18.00 -27.27 21.53
N ILE A 247 16.97 -27.65 20.77
CA ILE A 247 16.70 -27.15 19.42
C ILE A 247 16.36 -25.66 19.52
N GLN A 248 17.10 -24.80 18.81
CA GLN A 248 16.79 -23.38 18.71
C GLN A 248 16.19 -23.04 17.35
N VAL A 249 15.33 -22.02 17.33
CA VAL A 249 14.70 -21.53 16.10
C VAL A 249 15.33 -20.19 15.71
N PHE A 250 15.85 -20.12 14.49
CA PHE A 250 16.28 -18.88 13.86
C PHE A 250 15.18 -18.37 12.94
N PHE A 251 14.67 -17.17 13.17
CA PHE A 251 13.61 -16.57 12.37
C PHE A 251 14.17 -15.55 11.37
N VAL A 252 13.81 -15.71 10.09
CA VAL A 252 14.07 -14.75 9.02
C VAL A 252 12.72 -14.36 8.41
N GLY A 253 12.30 -13.11 8.60
CA GLY A 253 11.07 -12.57 8.02
C GLY A 253 11.37 -11.62 6.86
N VAL A 254 10.63 -11.74 5.75
CA VAL A 254 10.82 -10.91 4.55
C VAL A 254 9.48 -10.34 4.10
N ALA A 255 9.35 -9.01 4.14
CA ALA A 255 8.22 -8.27 3.58
C ALA A 255 8.67 -7.62 2.26
N GLY A 256 8.17 -8.13 1.14
CA GLY A 256 8.78 -7.87 -0.17
C GLY A 256 8.28 -6.64 -0.92
N TYR A 257 7.18 -6.02 -0.53
CA TYR A 257 6.50 -5.03 -1.37
C TYR A 257 6.21 -3.72 -0.64
N SER A 258 6.71 -2.58 -1.15
CA SER A 258 6.68 -1.30 -0.43
C SER A 258 5.33 -0.61 -0.43
N ASP A 259 4.50 -0.82 -1.45
CA ASP A 259 3.28 -0.02 -1.61
C ASP A 259 2.12 -0.49 -0.71
N GLN A 260 2.28 -1.65 -0.04
CA GLN A 260 1.29 -2.15 0.93
C GLN A 260 1.87 -2.43 2.31
N ASP A 261 1.25 -1.86 3.33
CA ASP A 261 1.66 -2.03 4.74
C ASP A 261 1.47 -3.44 5.27
N VAL A 262 0.50 -4.20 4.74
CA VAL A 262 0.12 -5.53 5.25
C VAL A 262 1.32 -6.47 5.36
N PHE A 263 2.24 -6.45 4.39
CA PHE A 263 3.40 -7.35 4.40
C PHE A 263 4.37 -7.01 5.55
N MET A 264 4.61 -5.72 5.81
CA MET A 264 5.39 -5.25 6.96
C MET A 264 4.70 -5.66 8.26
N LYS A 265 3.41 -5.32 8.41
CA LYS A 265 2.62 -5.65 9.61
C LYS A 265 2.65 -7.14 9.93
N GLU A 266 2.52 -8.00 8.92
CA GLU A 266 2.60 -9.44 9.09
C GLU A 266 3.97 -9.88 9.59
N VAL A 267 5.06 -9.43 8.95
CA VAL A 267 6.42 -9.81 9.36
C VAL A 267 6.72 -9.34 10.77
N ASP A 268 6.30 -8.13 11.14
CA ASP A 268 6.47 -7.60 12.50
C ASP A 268 5.68 -8.42 13.53
N TYR A 269 4.43 -8.77 13.23
CA TYR A 269 3.63 -9.62 14.10
C TYR A 269 4.25 -11.00 14.28
N VAL A 270 4.66 -11.64 13.18
CA VAL A 270 5.23 -12.99 13.20
C VAL A 270 6.57 -12.97 13.95
N SER A 271 7.41 -11.95 13.74
CA SER A 271 8.64 -11.74 14.51
C SER A 271 8.37 -11.67 16.01
N ALA A 272 7.37 -10.90 16.45
CA ALA A 272 6.98 -10.80 17.85
C ALA A 272 6.40 -12.11 18.41
N LEU A 273 5.60 -12.83 17.60
CA LEU A 273 5.07 -14.15 17.93
C LEU A 273 6.20 -15.15 18.15
N PHE A 274 7.20 -15.17 17.27
CA PHE A 274 8.34 -16.09 17.34
C PHE A 274 9.24 -15.84 18.54
N LYS A 275 9.53 -14.57 18.85
CA LYS A 275 10.27 -14.20 20.07
C LYS A 275 9.58 -14.71 21.33
N ARG A 276 8.24 -14.62 21.38
CA ARG A 276 7.44 -15.02 22.55
C ARG A 276 7.24 -16.54 22.67
N ARG A 277 6.91 -17.23 21.57
CA ARG A 277 6.49 -18.65 21.60
C ARG A 277 7.59 -19.64 21.29
N TYR A 278 8.60 -19.22 20.53
CA TYR A 278 9.68 -20.07 20.01
C TYR A 278 11.07 -19.57 20.46
N ALA A 279 11.12 -18.65 21.42
CA ALA A 279 12.35 -18.14 22.05
C ALA A 279 13.40 -17.58 21.05
N THR A 280 12.95 -16.94 19.97
CA THR A 280 13.85 -16.44 18.91
C THR A 280 14.49 -15.06 19.21
N THR A 281 14.44 -14.60 20.46
CA THR A 281 15.13 -13.37 20.88
C THR A 281 16.64 -13.55 20.68
N GLY A 282 17.28 -12.64 19.94
CA GLY A 282 18.69 -12.79 19.53
C GLY A 282 18.91 -13.66 18.28
N HIS A 283 17.87 -14.37 17.81
CA HIS A 283 17.91 -15.25 16.62
C HIS A 283 16.90 -14.82 15.54
N THR A 284 16.56 -13.53 15.50
CA THR A 284 15.54 -12.99 14.60
C THR A 284 16.14 -11.88 13.73
N ILE A 285 15.92 -11.96 12.42
CA ILE A 285 16.17 -10.86 11.47
C ILE A 285 14.94 -10.64 10.60
N SER A 286 14.58 -9.37 10.42
CA SER A 286 13.51 -8.93 9.51
C SER A 286 14.12 -8.10 8.39
N LEU A 287 13.72 -8.37 7.16
CA LEU A 287 14.03 -7.59 5.97
C LEU A 287 12.72 -7.04 5.42
N ILE A 288 12.58 -5.73 5.30
CA ILE A 288 11.27 -5.11 5.05
C ILE A 288 11.38 -4.02 3.99
N ASN A 289 10.56 -4.13 2.95
CA ASN A 289 10.28 -3.05 2.02
C ASN A 289 9.01 -2.34 2.46
N ASN A 290 9.15 -1.15 3.05
CA ASN A 290 8.04 -0.25 3.38
C ASN A 290 8.59 1.16 3.67
N PRO A 291 7.90 2.24 3.25
CA PRO A 291 8.27 3.63 3.60
C PRO A 291 8.54 3.87 5.09
N LYS A 292 7.75 3.26 5.97
CA LYS A 292 7.78 3.49 7.42
C LYS A 292 8.97 2.85 8.11
N SER A 293 9.56 1.82 7.49
CA SER A 293 10.71 1.08 8.03
C SER A 293 12.02 1.34 7.28
N ALA A 294 11.97 2.09 6.17
CA ALA A 294 13.10 2.29 5.26
C ALA A 294 14.38 2.80 5.95
N SER A 295 14.24 3.60 7.00
CA SER A 295 15.37 4.17 7.75
C SER A 295 15.77 3.38 9.00
N THR A 296 15.09 2.27 9.32
CA THR A 296 15.27 1.55 10.59
C THR A 296 15.45 0.04 10.42
N VAL A 297 14.95 -0.53 9.33
CA VAL A 297 15.03 -1.96 9.01
C VAL A 297 15.67 -2.11 7.64
N PRO A 298 16.61 -3.04 7.44
CA PRO A 298 17.22 -3.26 6.14
C PRO A 298 16.18 -3.69 5.09
N ILE A 299 16.34 -3.18 3.87
CA ILE A 299 15.50 -3.54 2.73
C ILE A 299 15.48 -5.05 2.45
N ALA A 300 14.32 -5.54 2.02
CA ALA A 300 14.16 -6.87 1.47
C ALA A 300 14.62 -6.89 0.00
N SER A 301 15.76 -7.54 -0.23
CA SER A 301 16.30 -7.80 -1.56
C SER A 301 16.87 -9.22 -1.61
N ALA A 302 17.08 -9.75 -2.82
CA ALA A 302 17.76 -11.03 -2.98
C ALA A 302 19.16 -11.03 -2.32
N THR A 303 19.85 -9.90 -2.35
CA THR A 303 21.19 -9.73 -1.76
C THR A 303 21.13 -9.75 -0.23
N SER A 304 20.26 -8.94 0.38
CA SER A 304 20.12 -8.91 1.85
C SER A 304 19.59 -10.23 2.40
N LEU A 305 18.68 -10.90 1.70
CA LEU A 305 18.24 -12.25 2.05
C LEU A 305 19.38 -13.27 2.01
N GLN A 306 20.20 -13.24 0.97
CA GLN A 306 21.36 -14.12 0.88
C GLN A 306 22.34 -13.89 2.04
N MET A 307 22.64 -12.63 2.38
CA MET A 307 23.53 -12.29 3.48
C MET A 307 22.94 -12.68 4.84
N ALA A 308 21.63 -12.49 5.03
CA ALA A 308 20.91 -12.92 6.23
C ALA A 308 20.97 -14.44 6.40
N LEU A 309 20.65 -15.20 5.35
CA LEU A 309 20.73 -16.66 5.38
C LEU A 309 22.16 -17.15 5.63
N GLN A 310 23.17 -16.53 5.00
CA GLN A 310 24.57 -16.85 5.25
C GLN A 310 24.92 -16.64 6.73
N ARG A 311 24.60 -15.47 7.28
CA ARG A 311 24.89 -15.14 8.67
C ARG A 311 24.20 -16.09 9.63
N VAL A 312 22.92 -16.42 9.41
CA VAL A 312 22.20 -17.44 10.19
C VAL A 312 22.95 -18.76 10.13
N GLY A 313 23.34 -19.21 8.94
CA GLY A 313 24.16 -20.42 8.77
C GLY A 313 25.46 -20.38 9.57
N ASP A 314 26.12 -19.23 9.68
CA ASP A 314 27.39 -19.10 10.41
C ASP A 314 27.24 -19.20 11.94
N VAL A 315 26.08 -18.80 12.49
CA VAL A 315 25.84 -18.76 13.95
C VAL A 315 24.97 -19.90 14.48
N MET A 316 24.34 -20.64 13.59
CA MET A 316 23.44 -21.76 13.88
C MET A 316 24.21 -23.07 14.08
N GLN A 317 23.76 -23.93 15.01
CA GLN A 317 24.17 -25.33 15.06
C GLN A 317 23.38 -26.11 14.00
N LYS A 318 23.93 -26.20 12.78
CA LYS A 318 23.25 -26.70 11.57
C LYS A 318 22.64 -28.11 11.68
N ASP A 319 23.19 -28.95 12.55
CA ASP A 319 22.73 -30.32 12.79
C ASP A 319 21.61 -30.43 13.83
N GLN A 320 21.30 -29.33 14.54
CA GLN A 320 20.36 -29.31 15.66
C GLN A 320 19.26 -28.28 15.48
N ASP A 321 19.61 -27.05 15.16
CA ASP A 321 18.69 -25.93 15.12
C ASP A 321 17.78 -25.97 13.88
N VAL A 322 16.76 -25.10 13.86
CA VAL A 322 15.82 -24.96 12.75
C VAL A 322 15.79 -23.52 12.25
N LEU A 323 15.95 -23.32 10.94
CA LEU A 323 15.60 -22.06 10.29
C LEU A 323 14.08 -22.01 10.07
N PHE A 324 13.43 -20.93 10.48
CA PHE A 324 12.09 -20.56 10.05
C PHE A 324 12.16 -19.32 9.15
N LEU A 325 11.94 -19.50 7.85
CA LEU A 325 11.93 -18.46 6.84
C LEU A 325 10.49 -18.13 6.44
N TYR A 326 10.05 -16.89 6.66
CA TYR A 326 8.75 -16.39 6.24
C TYR A 326 8.91 -15.32 5.16
N LEU A 327 8.31 -15.56 3.99
CA LEU A 327 8.30 -14.63 2.85
C LEU A 327 6.86 -14.16 2.63
N SER A 328 6.58 -12.86 2.73
CA SER A 328 5.26 -12.27 2.45
C SER A 328 5.34 -11.14 1.42
N SER A 329 4.68 -11.30 0.27
CA SER A 329 4.65 -10.33 -0.84
C SER A 329 3.62 -10.72 -1.91
N HIS A 330 3.59 -9.99 -3.02
CA HIS A 330 2.96 -10.43 -4.26
C HIS A 330 3.77 -11.54 -4.94
N GLY A 331 3.10 -12.30 -5.81
CA GLY A 331 3.71 -13.32 -6.64
C GLY A 331 3.20 -13.28 -8.08
N SER A 332 4.01 -13.76 -9.04
CA SER A 332 3.64 -13.82 -10.45
C SER A 332 3.34 -15.24 -10.92
N LYS A 333 2.68 -15.37 -12.08
CA LYS A 333 2.41 -16.67 -12.74
C LYS A 333 3.67 -17.45 -13.10
N GLU A 334 4.81 -16.77 -13.22
CA GLU A 334 6.13 -17.38 -13.42
C GLU A 334 6.81 -17.74 -12.10
N HIS A 335 6.06 -17.79 -10.99
CA HIS A 335 6.51 -18.10 -9.63
C HIS A 335 7.64 -17.20 -9.13
N ARG A 336 7.62 -15.92 -9.53
CA ARG A 336 8.54 -14.92 -8.95
C ARG A 336 7.92 -14.32 -7.71
N PHE A 337 8.70 -14.25 -6.62
CA PHE A 337 8.35 -13.49 -5.43
C PHE A 337 8.72 -12.02 -5.65
N SER A 338 7.77 -11.12 -5.41
CA SER A 338 8.00 -9.69 -5.68
C SER A 338 8.89 -9.07 -4.60
N LEU A 339 9.98 -8.46 -5.06
CA LEU A 339 10.83 -7.57 -4.27
C LEU A 339 10.72 -6.19 -4.92
N ASN A 340 9.97 -5.31 -4.29
CA ASN A 340 9.66 -3.96 -4.76
C ASN A 340 9.97 -2.95 -3.65
N PHE A 341 10.68 -1.89 -4.02
CA PHE A 341 11.01 -0.77 -3.14
C PHE A 341 11.10 0.51 -3.98
N GLY A 342 9.96 1.18 -4.15
CA GLY A 342 9.85 2.35 -5.02
C GLY A 342 10.28 2.05 -6.46
N SER A 343 11.10 2.93 -7.05
CA SER A 343 11.62 2.81 -8.41
C SER A 343 12.87 1.92 -8.56
N MET A 344 13.37 1.30 -7.48
CA MET A 344 14.55 0.43 -7.54
C MET A 344 14.27 -0.87 -8.30
N ARG A 345 15.25 -1.30 -9.10
CA ARG A 345 15.23 -2.59 -9.79
C ARG A 345 16.04 -3.61 -9.00
N PHE A 346 15.35 -4.57 -8.37
CA PHE A 346 16.01 -5.68 -7.68
C PHE A 346 16.20 -6.91 -8.57
N ASN A 347 17.20 -7.72 -8.19
CA ASN A 347 17.32 -9.09 -8.69
C ASN A 347 16.07 -9.89 -8.30
N HIS A 348 15.58 -10.71 -9.23
CA HIS A 348 14.43 -11.56 -8.99
C HIS A 348 14.71 -12.60 -7.89
N LEU A 349 13.68 -12.92 -7.11
CA LEU A 349 13.65 -14.06 -6.22
C LEU A 349 12.70 -15.12 -6.79
N ASP A 350 13.28 -16.13 -7.42
CA ASP A 350 12.58 -17.29 -7.98
C ASP A 350 12.91 -18.56 -7.17
N PRO A 351 12.22 -19.69 -7.41
CA PRO A 351 12.41 -20.92 -6.64
C PRO A 351 13.86 -21.45 -6.68
N LYS A 352 14.50 -21.38 -7.86
CA LYS A 352 15.88 -21.86 -8.04
C LYS A 352 16.85 -20.99 -7.25
N ARG A 353 16.69 -19.67 -7.32
CA ARG A 353 17.56 -18.71 -6.64
C ARG A 353 17.45 -18.83 -5.13
N LEU A 354 16.23 -19.00 -4.59
CA LEU A 354 16.04 -19.23 -3.16
C LEU A 354 16.69 -20.54 -2.69
N ARG A 355 16.53 -21.62 -3.47
CA ARG A 355 17.21 -22.90 -3.22
C ARG A 355 18.73 -22.74 -3.16
N GLU A 356 19.32 -22.05 -4.14
CA GLU A 356 20.76 -21.78 -4.17
C GLU A 356 21.25 -21.00 -2.94
N MET A 357 20.47 -20.02 -2.45
CA MET A 357 20.84 -19.25 -1.26
C MET A 357 20.84 -20.11 0.01
N LEU A 358 19.81 -20.95 0.17
CA LEU A 358 19.68 -21.87 1.31
C LEU A 358 20.77 -22.95 1.32
N ASP A 359 21.15 -23.45 0.14
CA ASP A 359 22.22 -24.44 0.02
C ASP A 359 23.59 -23.81 0.30
N LYS A 360 23.83 -22.59 -0.16
CA LYS A 360 25.10 -21.86 0.09
C LYS A 360 25.32 -21.51 1.56
N SER A 361 24.26 -21.21 2.32
CA SER A 361 24.39 -20.99 3.77
C SER A 361 24.70 -22.27 4.56
N GLY A 362 24.49 -23.45 3.95
CA GLY A 362 24.68 -24.75 4.57
C GLY A 362 23.65 -25.09 5.65
N ILE A 363 22.56 -24.30 5.77
CA ILE A 363 21.45 -24.58 6.69
C ILE A 363 20.79 -25.90 6.27
N LYS A 364 20.71 -26.88 7.18
CA LYS A 364 20.15 -28.21 6.86
C LYS A 364 18.66 -28.30 7.14
N ARG A 365 18.22 -27.88 8.32
CA ARG A 365 16.83 -27.99 8.80
C ARG A 365 16.06 -26.70 8.54
N ARG A 366 15.07 -26.76 7.66
CA ARG A 366 14.42 -25.58 7.08
C ARG A 366 12.91 -25.68 7.19
N VAL A 367 12.27 -24.63 7.71
CA VAL A 367 10.84 -24.39 7.61
C VAL A 367 10.67 -23.14 6.76
N ILE A 368 10.05 -23.27 5.59
CA ILE A 368 9.94 -22.20 4.61
C ILE A 368 8.46 -21.96 4.34
N VAL A 369 8.00 -20.74 4.58
CA VAL A 369 6.61 -20.33 4.41
C VAL A 369 6.57 -19.19 3.40
N ILE A 370 5.89 -19.41 2.27
CA ILE A 370 5.77 -18.44 1.19
C ILE A 370 4.31 -17.99 1.09
N SER A 371 4.03 -16.76 1.55
CA SER A 371 2.75 -16.08 1.39
C SER A 371 2.79 -15.16 0.17
N ALA A 372 2.38 -15.70 -0.99
CA ALA A 372 2.29 -15.00 -2.27
C ALA A 372 1.38 -15.75 -3.26
N CYS A 373 0.85 -15.05 -4.26
CA CYS A 373 0.15 -15.69 -5.39
C CYS A 373 1.09 -16.68 -6.11
N TYR A 374 0.56 -17.82 -6.56
CA TYR A 374 1.29 -18.86 -7.28
C TYR A 374 2.47 -19.47 -6.50
N SER A 375 2.47 -19.32 -5.17
CA SER A 375 3.56 -19.73 -4.27
C SER A 375 3.80 -21.24 -4.22
N GLY A 376 2.82 -22.07 -4.61
CA GLY A 376 2.99 -23.51 -4.77
C GLY A 376 4.13 -23.89 -5.74
N GLY A 377 4.48 -23.00 -6.69
CA GLY A 377 5.64 -23.17 -7.59
C GLY A 377 7.00 -23.20 -6.91
N PHE A 378 7.10 -22.82 -5.63
CA PHE A 378 8.34 -22.91 -4.87
C PHE A 378 8.59 -24.32 -4.30
N ILE A 379 7.55 -25.15 -4.13
CA ILE A 379 7.64 -26.39 -3.37
C ILE A 379 8.62 -27.38 -4.00
N ASP A 380 8.54 -27.60 -5.32
CA ASP A 380 9.35 -28.62 -5.99
C ASP A 380 10.85 -28.31 -5.98
N ALA A 381 11.23 -27.02 -6.03
CA ALA A 381 12.64 -26.62 -5.97
C ALA A 381 13.22 -26.70 -4.53
N LEU A 382 12.38 -26.51 -3.52
CA LEU A 382 12.77 -26.42 -2.12
C LEU A 382 12.63 -27.72 -1.34
N LYS A 383 11.84 -28.68 -1.82
CA LYS A 383 11.59 -29.94 -1.10
C LYS A 383 12.86 -30.80 -0.98
N ASP A 384 13.09 -31.27 0.24
CA ASP A 384 14.05 -32.32 0.57
C ASP A 384 13.65 -32.99 1.91
N GLU A 385 14.40 -34.01 2.36
CA GLU A 385 14.06 -34.73 3.60
C GLU A 385 14.14 -33.86 4.87
N ASN A 386 14.88 -32.75 4.84
CA ASN A 386 15.12 -31.86 5.98
C ASN A 386 14.34 -30.55 5.90
N THR A 387 13.39 -30.43 4.96
CA THR A 387 12.65 -29.19 4.70
C THR A 387 11.14 -29.38 4.84
N LEU A 388 10.51 -28.45 5.56
CA LEU A 388 9.08 -28.20 5.56
C LEU A 388 8.83 -26.97 4.67
N VAL A 389 8.02 -27.11 3.62
CA VAL A 389 7.62 -26.00 2.75
C VAL A 389 6.11 -25.81 2.81
N MET A 390 5.65 -24.58 3.02
CA MET A 390 4.24 -24.19 3.03
C MET A 390 4.02 -23.03 2.08
N SER A 391 2.96 -23.09 1.29
CA SER A 391 2.54 -22.05 0.37
C SER A 391 1.13 -21.56 0.68
N SER A 392 0.89 -20.26 0.53
CA SER A 392 -0.44 -19.67 0.71
C SER A 392 -1.40 -19.97 -0.44
N ALA A 393 -0.88 -20.40 -1.59
CA ALA A 393 -1.68 -20.79 -2.75
C ALA A 393 -1.05 -21.98 -3.49
N ALA A 394 -1.88 -22.70 -4.25
CA ALA A 394 -1.43 -23.72 -5.18
C ALA A 394 -0.63 -23.12 -6.35
N PHE A 395 0.03 -24.00 -7.10
CA PHE A 395 0.91 -23.66 -8.23
C PHE A 395 0.26 -22.66 -9.21
N ASP A 396 -1.01 -22.85 -9.55
CA ASP A 396 -1.73 -22.09 -10.57
C ASP A 396 -2.79 -21.13 -10.00
N LYS A 397 -2.77 -20.86 -8.69
CA LYS A 397 -3.80 -20.08 -7.98
C LYS A 397 -3.26 -18.79 -7.35
N THR A 398 -4.15 -17.82 -7.13
CA THR A 398 -3.89 -16.59 -6.39
C THR A 398 -4.18 -16.75 -4.89
N SER A 399 -3.55 -15.93 -4.06
CA SER A 399 -3.88 -15.78 -2.62
C SER A 399 -4.47 -14.39 -2.33
N PHE A 400 -5.17 -14.22 -1.20
CA PHE A 400 -5.99 -13.03 -0.93
C PHE A 400 -5.65 -12.30 0.38
N GLY A 401 -6.17 -11.07 0.51
CA GLY A 401 -6.02 -10.22 1.69
C GLY A 401 -4.86 -9.21 1.62
N CYS A 402 -4.41 -8.86 0.41
CA CYS A 402 -3.34 -7.91 0.18
C CYS A 402 -3.90 -6.48 0.00
N SER A 403 -4.24 -5.77 1.08
CA SER A 403 -4.64 -4.34 1.03
C SER A 403 -3.97 -3.53 2.14
N ASN A 404 -3.98 -2.20 2.03
CA ASN A 404 -3.37 -1.30 3.02
C ASN A 404 -4.18 -1.24 4.34
N GLU A 405 -5.48 -1.43 4.23
CA GLU A 405 -6.43 -1.43 5.35
C GLU A 405 -6.42 -2.76 6.10
N ALA A 406 -5.89 -3.82 5.47
CA ALA A 406 -5.76 -5.13 6.08
C ALA A 406 -4.59 -5.14 7.08
N ASP A 407 -4.81 -5.78 8.22
CA ASP A 407 -3.73 -6.08 9.17
C ASP A 407 -2.99 -7.38 8.80
N PHE A 408 -3.65 -8.26 8.02
CA PHE A 408 -3.13 -9.55 7.59
C PHE A 408 -3.69 -10.00 6.24
N THR A 409 -2.90 -10.79 5.51
CA THR A 409 -3.38 -11.66 4.43
C THR A 409 -4.26 -12.79 5.01
N TYR A 410 -5.03 -13.47 4.16
CA TYR A 410 -5.96 -14.50 4.65
C TYR A 410 -5.20 -15.68 5.21
N PHE A 411 -4.10 -16.04 4.55
CA PHE A 411 -3.17 -17.05 5.02
C PHE A 411 -2.50 -16.64 6.32
N GLY A 412 -1.89 -15.44 6.37
CA GLY A 412 -1.17 -14.97 7.56
C GLY A 412 -2.06 -14.92 8.80
N LYS A 413 -3.31 -14.45 8.64
CA LYS A 413 -4.31 -14.44 9.70
C LYS A 413 -4.65 -15.86 10.19
N ALA A 414 -4.99 -16.75 9.28
CA ALA A 414 -5.41 -18.10 9.64
C ALA A 414 -4.27 -18.91 10.27
N TYR A 415 -3.06 -18.82 9.71
CA TYR A 415 -1.92 -19.61 10.16
C TYR A 415 -1.25 -19.03 11.42
N PHE A 416 -0.83 -17.75 11.40
CA PHE A 416 -0.07 -17.16 12.50
C PHE A 416 -0.94 -16.60 13.62
N GLU A 417 -1.98 -15.83 13.29
CA GLU A 417 -2.81 -15.19 14.32
C GLU A 417 -3.76 -16.19 14.99
N GLN A 418 -4.26 -17.18 14.26
CA GLN A 418 -5.27 -18.11 14.78
C GLN A 418 -4.74 -19.51 15.09
N ALA A 419 -4.11 -20.19 14.14
CA ALA A 419 -3.74 -21.59 14.30
C ALA A 419 -2.55 -21.79 15.26
N LEU A 420 -1.47 -21.01 15.10
CA LEU A 420 -0.29 -21.07 16.00
C LEU A 420 -0.55 -20.55 17.43
N GLN A 421 -1.74 -20.01 17.70
CA GLN A 421 -2.18 -19.78 19.09
C GLN A 421 -2.71 -21.05 19.75
N LYS A 422 -3.22 -22.00 18.95
CA LYS A 422 -3.86 -23.24 19.41
C LYS A 422 -2.90 -24.42 19.50
N THR A 423 -1.80 -24.40 18.77
CA THR A 423 -0.78 -25.46 18.75
C THR A 423 0.61 -24.88 18.52
N ASP A 424 1.64 -25.59 18.98
CA ASP A 424 3.05 -25.27 18.70
C ASP A 424 3.60 -26.05 17.50
N SER A 425 2.83 -27.01 16.99
CA SER A 425 3.18 -27.78 15.80
C SER A 425 2.89 -26.95 14.55
N PHE A 426 3.93 -26.62 13.79
CA PHE A 426 3.79 -25.92 12.51
C PHE A 426 2.90 -26.68 11.51
N ILE A 427 2.98 -28.02 11.51
CA ILE A 427 2.21 -28.88 10.62
C ILE A 427 0.73 -28.87 11.02
N ASP A 428 0.43 -29.04 12.31
CA ASP A 428 -0.96 -29.04 12.78
C ASP A 428 -1.61 -27.66 12.63
N ALA A 429 -0.82 -26.60 12.83
CA ALA A 429 -1.29 -25.24 12.59
C ALA A 429 -1.69 -25.01 11.12
N PHE A 430 -0.95 -25.61 10.18
CA PHE A 430 -1.30 -25.52 8.76
C PHE A 430 -2.62 -26.25 8.46
N GLU A 431 -2.80 -27.46 8.97
CA GLU A 431 -4.03 -28.23 8.80
C GLU A 431 -5.25 -27.54 9.44
N LEU A 432 -5.05 -26.82 10.56
CA LEU A 432 -6.09 -25.98 11.17
C LEU A 432 -6.41 -24.73 10.32
N ALA A 433 -5.43 -24.17 9.62
CA ALA A 433 -5.59 -22.95 8.85
C ALA A 433 -6.32 -23.17 7.51
N LYS A 434 -6.04 -24.29 6.79
CA LYS A 434 -6.64 -24.60 5.49
C LYS A 434 -8.17 -24.45 5.43
N PRO A 435 -8.97 -25.09 6.32
CA PRO A 435 -10.42 -24.98 6.24
C PRO A 435 -10.92 -23.57 6.59
N VAL A 436 -10.18 -22.80 7.39
CA VAL A 436 -10.52 -21.41 7.73
C VAL A 436 -10.34 -20.51 6.51
N ILE A 437 -9.24 -20.68 5.78
CA ILE A 437 -8.94 -19.94 4.54
C ILE A 437 -10.01 -20.23 3.49
N ALA A 438 -10.24 -21.50 3.17
CA ALA A 438 -11.23 -21.94 2.19
C ALA A 438 -12.65 -21.43 2.52
N LYS A 439 -13.05 -21.49 3.80
CA LYS A 439 -14.35 -20.97 4.25
C LYS A 439 -14.47 -19.47 4.03
N ARG A 440 -13.41 -18.70 4.31
CA ARG A 440 -13.41 -17.25 4.11
C ARG A 440 -13.46 -16.88 2.64
N GLU A 441 -12.65 -17.54 1.81
CA GLU A 441 -12.60 -17.31 0.36
C GLU A 441 -13.96 -17.60 -0.29
N ARG A 442 -14.61 -18.71 0.07
CA ARG A 442 -15.97 -19.02 -0.40
C ARG A 442 -17.03 -18.03 0.08
N ALA A 443 -16.88 -17.46 1.28
CA ALA A 443 -17.81 -16.46 1.79
C ALA A 443 -17.69 -15.12 1.05
N GLU A 444 -16.58 -14.89 0.36
CA GLU A 444 -16.30 -13.68 -0.42
C GLU A 444 -16.30 -13.94 -1.94
N ASP A 445 -16.87 -15.07 -2.38
CA ASP A 445 -16.98 -15.49 -3.79
C ASP A 445 -15.64 -15.59 -4.54
N PHE A 446 -14.54 -15.89 -3.83
CA PHE A 446 -13.25 -16.17 -4.44
C PHE A 446 -13.09 -17.66 -4.79
N THR A 447 -12.31 -17.93 -5.85
CA THR A 447 -11.79 -19.28 -6.10
C THR A 447 -10.78 -19.61 -5.02
N GLU A 448 -10.91 -20.78 -4.39
CA GLU A 448 -10.04 -21.17 -3.28
C GLU A 448 -8.56 -21.15 -3.70
N SER A 449 -7.72 -20.61 -2.81
CA SER A 449 -6.27 -20.52 -3.04
C SER A 449 -5.57 -21.88 -2.94
N GLU A 450 -6.20 -22.85 -2.27
CA GLU A 450 -5.69 -24.21 -2.04
C GLU A 450 -4.25 -24.23 -1.47
N PRO A 451 -4.02 -23.71 -0.24
CA PRO A 451 -2.69 -23.73 0.39
C PRO A 451 -2.07 -25.13 0.41
N GLN A 452 -0.78 -25.24 0.06
CA GLN A 452 -0.06 -26.51 -0.05
C GLN A 452 1.04 -26.65 1.00
N ILE A 453 1.32 -27.89 1.39
CA ILE A 453 2.36 -28.24 2.36
C ILE A 453 3.16 -29.47 1.88
N PHE A 454 4.47 -29.40 2.02
CA PHE A 454 5.38 -30.54 1.87
C PHE A 454 6.17 -30.71 3.16
N VAL A 455 6.20 -31.93 3.70
CA VAL A 455 6.92 -32.26 4.94
C VAL A 455 7.97 -33.33 4.67
N GLY A 456 9.25 -32.95 4.74
CA GLY A 456 10.36 -33.91 4.70
C GLY A 456 10.36 -34.89 5.87
N LYS A 457 10.89 -36.10 5.64
CA LYS A 457 10.90 -37.18 6.65
C LYS A 457 11.69 -36.80 7.91
N ASN A 458 12.88 -36.22 7.75
CA ASN A 458 13.77 -35.93 8.88
C ASN A 458 13.32 -34.68 9.63
N ILE A 459 12.87 -33.64 8.91
CA ILE A 459 12.37 -32.42 9.57
C ILE A 459 11.12 -32.70 10.41
N ARG A 460 10.27 -33.65 10.00
CA ARG A 460 9.10 -34.05 10.79
C ARG A 460 9.49 -34.49 12.19
N THR A 461 10.52 -35.32 12.31
CA THR A 461 11.03 -35.78 13.60
C THR A 461 11.58 -34.62 14.43
N THR A 462 12.42 -33.77 13.83
CA THR A 462 12.96 -32.59 14.50
C THR A 462 11.87 -31.62 15.00
N LEU A 463 10.81 -31.41 14.23
CA LEU A 463 9.71 -30.51 14.63
C LEU A 463 8.84 -31.12 15.73
N ALA A 464 8.71 -32.45 15.78
CA ALA A 464 8.06 -33.14 16.90
C ALA A 464 8.88 -32.97 18.18
N GLU A 465 10.20 -33.20 18.13
CA GLU A 465 11.12 -32.96 19.24
C GLU A 465 11.08 -31.50 19.74
N LEU A 466 11.05 -30.53 18.82
CA LEU A 466 10.89 -29.11 19.15
C LEU A 466 9.56 -28.86 19.88
N THR A 467 8.47 -29.48 19.43
CA THR A 467 7.15 -29.33 20.06
C THR A 467 7.16 -29.86 21.50
N GLU A 468 7.75 -31.04 21.71
CA GLU A 468 7.93 -31.62 23.04
C GLU A 468 8.81 -30.73 23.94
N GLN A 469 9.91 -30.20 23.40
CA GLN A 469 10.79 -29.27 24.11
C GLN A 469 10.03 -28.01 24.57
N LEU A 470 9.23 -27.39 23.69
CA LEU A 470 8.46 -26.18 24.02
C LEU A 470 7.39 -26.47 25.08
N ALA A 471 6.74 -27.64 25.01
CA ALA A 471 5.78 -28.08 26.01
C ALA A 471 6.45 -28.28 27.38
N ALA A 472 7.61 -28.95 27.40
CA ALA A 472 8.39 -29.15 28.61
C ALA A 472 8.85 -27.82 29.24
N GLN A 473 9.37 -26.88 28.44
CA GLN A 473 9.77 -25.55 28.91
C GLN A 473 8.59 -24.78 29.52
N ARG A 474 7.39 -24.86 28.93
CA ARG A 474 6.19 -24.23 29.51
C ARG A 474 5.77 -24.89 30.80
N LEU A 475 5.79 -26.22 30.85
CA LEU A 475 5.45 -26.97 32.06
C LEU A 475 6.41 -26.58 33.20
N VAL A 476 7.72 -26.54 32.93
CA VAL A 476 8.71 -26.06 33.91
C VAL A 476 8.36 -24.64 34.35
N LYS A 477 8.12 -23.71 33.42
CA LYS A 477 7.75 -22.32 33.75
C LYS A 477 6.48 -22.22 34.60
N LEU A 478 5.48 -23.07 34.35
CA LEU A 478 4.23 -23.18 35.14
C LEU A 478 4.50 -23.76 36.54
N LEU A 479 5.34 -24.78 36.65
CA LEU A 479 5.67 -25.44 37.92
C LEU A 479 6.63 -24.61 38.79
N THR A 480 7.49 -23.81 38.18
CA THR A 480 8.39 -22.88 38.87
C THR A 480 7.77 -21.50 39.09
N ALA A 481 6.55 -21.27 38.62
CA ALA A 481 5.81 -20.06 38.96
C ALA A 481 5.43 -20.14 40.45
N PRO A 482 5.73 -19.11 41.27
CA PRO A 482 5.42 -19.15 42.70
C PRO A 482 3.92 -19.39 42.94
N ALA A 483 3.61 -20.33 43.84
CA ALA A 483 2.24 -20.73 44.18
C ALA A 483 1.43 -19.50 44.66
N ALA A 484 0.38 -19.16 43.92
CA ALA A 484 -0.60 -18.17 44.37
C ALA A 484 -1.27 -18.69 45.65
N GLN A 485 -1.20 -17.90 46.72
CA GLN A 485 -1.75 -18.24 48.04
C GLN A 485 -3.29 -18.41 47.97
N THR A 486 -3.80 -19.42 48.66
CA THR A 486 -5.23 -19.75 48.84
C THR A 486 -6.07 -18.56 49.37
N PRO A 487 -7.33 -18.40 48.94
CA PRO A 487 -8.16 -17.24 49.31
C PRO A 487 -8.86 -17.43 50.68
N PRO A 488 -8.96 -16.38 51.54
CA PRO A 488 -9.86 -16.42 52.69
C PRO A 488 -11.28 -15.96 52.30
N ALA A 489 -12.25 -16.49 53.06
CA ALA A 489 -13.68 -16.33 52.87
C ALA A 489 -14.19 -14.89 53.11
N LEU A 490 -15.11 -14.47 52.23
CA LEU A 490 -16.16 -13.45 52.35
C LEU A 490 -16.04 -12.39 53.48
N ALA A 491 -15.51 -11.21 53.13
CA ALA A 491 -15.90 -9.93 53.72
C ALA A 491 -15.65 -8.76 52.72
N SER A 492 -16.73 -8.04 52.37
CA SER A 492 -16.80 -6.69 51.73
C SER A 492 -16.26 -6.51 50.29
N PRO A 493 -16.86 -5.59 49.49
CA PRO A 493 -16.47 -5.35 48.10
C PRO A 493 -15.03 -4.82 48.00
N PRO A 494 -14.28 -5.20 46.95
CA PRO A 494 -12.82 -5.07 46.95
C PRO A 494 -12.39 -3.62 46.76
N VAL A 495 -11.62 -3.13 47.73
CA VAL A 495 -10.63 -2.07 47.50
C VAL A 495 -9.66 -2.60 46.44
N LEU A 496 -9.56 -1.89 45.31
CA LEU A 496 -8.66 -2.24 44.21
C LEU A 496 -7.23 -2.51 44.72
N PRO A 497 -6.54 -3.53 44.20
CA PRO A 497 -5.16 -3.81 44.55
C PRO A 497 -4.30 -2.60 44.19
N LYS A 498 -3.45 -2.16 45.14
CA LYS A 498 -2.26 -1.36 44.78
C LYS A 498 -1.56 -2.13 43.68
N GLN A 499 -1.48 -1.52 42.50
CA GLN A 499 -0.82 -2.11 41.34
C GLN A 499 0.52 -2.67 41.79
N THR A 500 0.64 -3.98 41.66
CA THR A 500 1.88 -4.72 41.78
C THR A 500 2.88 -3.99 40.92
N GLN A 501 3.93 -3.47 41.56
CA GLN A 501 5.14 -3.05 40.87
C GLN A 501 5.44 -4.08 39.80
N ILE A 502 5.53 -3.63 38.55
CA ILE A 502 6.10 -4.43 37.49
C ILE A 502 7.40 -4.99 38.04
N GLN A 503 7.51 -6.31 38.06
CA GLN A 503 8.77 -6.96 38.32
C GLN A 503 9.78 -6.35 37.36
N GLN A 504 10.71 -5.57 37.94
CA GLN A 504 12.01 -5.34 37.34
C GLN A 504 12.51 -6.68 36.81
N PRO A 505 13.15 -6.74 35.63
CA PRO A 505 13.90 -7.92 35.28
C PRO A 505 14.84 -8.22 36.45
N SER A 506 14.75 -9.43 36.98
CA SER A 506 15.69 -9.92 37.98
C SER A 506 17.08 -9.84 37.36
N VAL A 507 17.79 -8.78 37.71
CA VAL A 507 19.24 -8.73 37.64
C VAL A 507 19.71 -9.75 38.65
N GLY A 508 19.85 -11.01 38.21
CA GLY A 508 20.83 -11.91 38.82
C GLY A 508 22.18 -11.19 38.84
N PRO A 509 23.08 -11.49 39.78
CA PRO A 509 24.24 -10.65 40.09
C PRO A 509 25.29 -10.72 38.99
N GLY A 510 25.02 -10.08 37.86
CA GLY A 510 25.96 -9.64 36.86
C GLY A 510 25.92 -8.12 36.93
N VAL A 511 26.91 -7.55 37.62
CA VAL A 511 27.15 -6.11 37.62
C VAL A 511 27.30 -5.70 36.15
N ALA A 512 26.36 -4.90 35.62
CA ALA A 512 26.53 -4.29 34.31
C ALA A 512 27.91 -3.60 34.29
N PRO A 513 28.67 -3.66 33.18
CA PRO A 513 29.96 -2.98 33.12
C PRO A 513 29.77 -1.55 33.61
N GLU A 514 30.61 -1.09 34.54
CA GLU A 514 30.53 0.21 35.21
C GLU A 514 30.11 1.38 34.28
N PRO A 515 30.57 1.47 33.01
CA PRO A 515 30.15 2.50 32.06
C PRO A 515 28.68 2.49 31.62
N GLU A 516 28.01 1.33 31.62
CA GLU A 516 26.60 1.21 31.17
C GLU A 516 25.62 1.65 32.26
N LEU A 517 25.94 1.33 33.52
CA LEU A 517 25.15 1.75 34.67
C LEU A 517 25.21 3.27 34.89
N GLU A 518 26.37 3.88 34.67
CA GLU A 518 26.54 5.33 34.76
C GLU A 518 25.76 6.08 33.68
N ARG A 519 25.77 5.60 32.43
CA ARG A 519 24.94 6.17 31.35
C ARG A 519 23.46 6.11 31.68
N LYS A 520 22.98 4.96 32.18
CA LYS A 520 21.57 4.81 32.57
C LYS A 520 21.17 5.76 33.70
N ARG A 521 22.04 5.97 34.70
CA ARG A 521 21.80 6.94 35.77
C ARG A 521 21.77 8.38 35.24
N ALA A 522 22.72 8.75 34.39
CA ALA A 522 22.77 10.08 33.80
C ALA A 522 21.54 10.37 32.92
N ALA A 523 21.05 9.37 32.18
CA ALA A 523 19.83 9.48 31.39
C ALA A 523 18.56 9.60 32.24
N LEU A 524 18.45 8.86 33.34
CA LEU A 524 17.34 9.00 34.29
C LEU A 524 17.29 10.40 34.90
N GLN A 525 18.45 10.95 35.27
CA GLN A 525 18.56 12.31 35.77
C GLN A 525 18.11 13.34 34.74
N LEU A 526 18.49 13.14 33.47
CA LEU A 526 18.10 14.03 32.38
C LEU A 526 16.58 14.04 32.16
N VAL A 527 15.94 12.87 32.13
CA VAL A 527 14.49 12.74 31.99
C VAL A 527 13.75 13.45 33.13
N ALA A 528 14.25 13.33 34.36
CA ALA A 528 13.69 14.02 35.52
C ALA A 528 13.81 15.55 35.40
N LEU A 529 14.97 16.06 34.96
CA LEU A 529 15.19 17.50 34.76
C LEU A 529 14.35 18.08 33.61
N MET A 530 14.00 17.27 32.61
CA MET A 530 13.11 17.63 31.51
C MET A 530 11.62 17.59 31.89
N ARG A 531 11.25 17.06 33.06
CA ARG A 531 9.88 17.05 33.61
C ARG A 531 8.83 16.36 32.72
N PHE A 532 9.22 15.29 32.02
CA PHE A 532 8.30 14.56 31.14
C PHE A 532 7.12 13.90 31.86
N GLU A 533 7.31 13.49 33.11
CA GLU A 533 6.25 12.93 33.95
C GLU A 533 5.08 13.92 34.08
N ASN A 534 5.38 15.22 34.24
CA ASN A 534 4.35 16.25 34.33
C ASN A 534 3.54 16.41 33.04
N ILE A 535 4.16 16.21 31.87
CA ILE A 535 3.46 16.24 30.57
C ILE A 535 2.50 15.05 30.45
N LEU A 536 2.94 13.88 30.92
CA LEU A 536 2.12 12.67 30.90
C LEU A 536 0.94 12.79 31.88
N ASP A 537 1.18 13.25 33.10
CA ASP A 537 0.14 13.49 34.11
C ASP A 537 -0.91 14.49 33.60
N ASP A 538 -0.47 15.51 32.88
CA ASP A 538 -1.36 16.48 32.23
C ASP A 538 -2.25 15.81 31.17
N SER A 539 -1.66 14.99 30.31
CA SER A 539 -2.37 14.24 29.28
C SER A 539 -3.41 13.27 29.87
N VAL A 540 -3.05 12.56 30.94
CA VAL A 540 -3.97 11.66 31.68
C VAL A 540 -5.11 12.46 32.30
N ARG A 541 -4.81 13.64 32.88
CA ARG A 541 -5.83 14.53 33.46
C ARG A 541 -6.81 15.03 32.40
N GLN A 542 -6.31 15.52 31.27
CA GLN A 542 -7.14 15.99 30.16
C GLN A 542 -8.00 14.86 29.56
N CYS A 543 -7.46 13.64 29.44
CA CYS A 543 -8.22 12.46 29.02
C CYS A 543 -9.41 12.20 29.97
N LYS A 544 -9.17 12.22 31.29
CA LYS A 544 -10.22 12.01 32.30
C LYS A 544 -11.24 13.14 32.30
N GLU A 545 -10.82 14.38 32.09
CA GLU A 545 -11.73 15.52 31.98
C GLU A 545 -12.60 15.45 30.71
N SER A 546 -12.02 15.07 29.58
CA SER A 546 -12.76 14.82 28.34
C SER A 546 -13.76 13.67 28.50
N ALA A 547 -13.37 12.59 29.20
CA ALA A 547 -14.25 11.46 29.48
C ALA A 547 -15.48 11.85 30.32
N LYS A 548 -15.34 12.80 31.27
CA LYS A 548 -16.48 13.33 32.05
C LYS A 548 -17.53 14.00 31.16
N SER A 549 -17.14 14.57 30.02
CA SER A 549 -18.09 15.20 29.09
C SER A 549 -18.91 14.17 28.28
N ARG A 550 -18.50 12.90 28.24
CA ARG A 550 -19.16 11.81 27.51
C ARG A 550 -19.85 10.84 28.47
N SER A 551 -20.94 11.28 29.11
CA SER A 551 -21.69 10.41 30.03
C SER A 551 -22.40 9.25 29.32
N ALA A 552 -22.64 8.14 30.03
CA ALA A 552 -23.39 6.99 29.51
C ALA A 552 -24.79 7.39 29.01
N GLU A 553 -25.41 8.38 29.67
CA GLU A 553 -26.70 8.93 29.28
C GLU A 553 -26.64 9.67 27.94
N SER A 554 -25.57 10.43 27.70
CA SER A 554 -25.35 11.13 26.42
C SER A 554 -25.16 10.15 25.26
N VAL A 555 -24.48 9.03 25.53
CA VAL A 555 -24.24 7.98 24.55
C VAL A 555 -25.52 7.23 24.21
N VAL A 556 -26.37 6.86 25.19
CA VAL A 556 -27.68 6.25 24.87
C VAL A 556 -28.61 7.21 24.16
N LYS A 557 -28.55 8.51 24.50
CA LYS A 557 -29.38 9.52 23.83
C LYS A 557 -29.05 9.64 22.33
N SER A 558 -27.78 9.46 21.97
CA SER A 558 -27.31 9.52 20.57
C SER A 558 -27.37 8.16 19.86
N THR A 559 -27.10 7.07 20.59
CA THR A 559 -27.05 5.69 20.09
C THR A 559 -27.77 4.77 21.07
N PRO A 560 -29.10 4.59 20.91
CA PRO A 560 -29.92 3.85 21.89
C PRO A 560 -29.47 2.41 22.17
N ASP A 561 -28.85 1.76 21.18
CA ASP A 561 -28.41 0.35 21.29
C ASP A 561 -26.97 0.17 21.78
N TYR A 562 -26.25 1.26 22.10
CA TYR A 562 -24.81 1.20 22.42
C TYR A 562 -24.49 0.28 23.61
N PHE A 563 -25.35 0.25 24.63
CA PHE A 563 -25.21 -0.67 25.78
C PHE A 563 -26.11 -1.90 25.62
N MET A 564 -26.22 -2.44 24.40
CA MET A 564 -26.98 -3.66 24.10
C MET A 564 -28.45 -3.57 24.53
N GLY A 565 -29.06 -2.40 24.32
CA GLY A 565 -30.47 -2.12 24.67
C GLY A 565 -30.71 -1.71 26.14
N LEU A 566 -29.66 -1.60 26.96
CA LEU A 566 -29.78 -1.03 28.32
C LEU A 566 -29.95 0.49 28.26
N THR A 567 -30.92 1.02 28.98
CA THR A 567 -31.30 2.44 28.98
C THR A 567 -31.30 3.02 30.40
N PRO A 568 -31.39 4.36 30.58
CA PRO A 568 -31.56 5.00 31.88
C PRO A 568 -32.73 4.50 32.74
N GLN A 569 -33.71 3.81 32.13
CA GLN A 569 -34.87 3.21 32.81
C GLN A 569 -34.62 1.76 33.25
N SER A 570 -33.50 1.15 32.83
CA SER A 570 -33.11 -0.21 33.23
C SER A 570 -32.72 -0.24 34.71
N THR A 571 -33.14 -1.28 35.42
CA THR A 571 -32.80 -1.46 36.84
C THR A 571 -31.30 -1.57 37.09
N THR A 572 -30.55 -2.05 36.09
CA THR A 572 -29.08 -2.19 36.10
C THR A 572 -28.32 -0.96 35.58
N TRP A 573 -29.01 0.17 35.36
CA TRP A 573 -28.38 1.38 34.83
C TRP A 573 -27.26 1.96 35.72
N PRO A 574 -27.36 1.95 37.07
CA PRO A 574 -26.26 2.37 37.93
C PRO A 574 -24.96 1.57 37.68
N GLU A 575 -25.06 0.27 37.45
CA GLU A 575 -23.94 -0.62 37.15
C GLU A 575 -23.33 -0.33 35.78
N VAL A 576 -24.15 -0.02 34.77
CA VAL A 576 -23.67 0.42 33.45
C VAL A 576 -22.85 1.69 33.57
N LYS A 577 -23.30 2.68 34.36
CA LYS A 577 -22.55 3.92 34.58
C LYS A 577 -21.21 3.67 35.26
N MET A 578 -21.18 2.80 36.27
CA MET A 578 -19.94 2.43 36.95
C MET A 578 -18.97 1.70 36.01
N ALA A 579 -19.47 0.73 35.23
CA ALA A 579 -18.66 0.00 34.26
C ALA A 579 -18.10 0.91 33.16
N TYR A 580 -18.91 1.85 32.68
CA TYR A 580 -18.51 2.80 31.64
C TYR A 580 -17.50 3.84 32.16
N GLN A 581 -17.64 4.29 33.40
CA GLN A 581 -16.64 5.12 34.06
C GLN A 581 -15.32 4.37 34.25
N ALA A 582 -15.38 3.11 34.72
CA ALA A 582 -14.20 2.27 34.91
C ALA A 582 -13.46 1.98 33.59
N TYR A 583 -14.20 1.85 32.48
CA TYR A 583 -13.63 1.73 31.14
C TYR A 583 -12.76 2.96 30.79
N PHE A 584 -13.27 4.18 30.99
CA PHE A 584 -12.48 5.39 30.70
C PHE A 584 -11.32 5.57 31.66
N ASP A 585 -11.49 5.25 32.94
CA ASP A 585 -10.39 5.29 33.90
C ASP A 585 -9.28 4.30 33.51
N LEU A 586 -9.62 3.11 33.01
CA LEU A 586 -8.64 2.16 32.49
C LEU A 586 -7.98 2.67 31.20
N ALA A 587 -8.76 3.18 30.26
CA ALA A 587 -8.27 3.69 28.97
C ALA A 587 -7.34 4.90 29.14
N CYS A 588 -7.66 5.83 30.05
CA CYS A 588 -6.85 7.02 30.30
C CYS A 588 -5.60 6.73 31.14
N ASN A 589 -5.56 5.66 31.94
CA ASN A 589 -4.39 5.28 32.74
C ASN A 589 -3.48 4.24 32.05
N TYR A 590 -3.55 4.13 30.71
CA TYR A 590 -2.80 3.14 29.95
C TYR A 590 -1.27 3.29 30.08
N PHE A 591 -0.76 4.50 30.28
CA PHE A 591 0.66 4.76 30.54
C PHE A 591 0.89 5.12 32.01
N GLN A 592 1.70 4.32 32.71
CA GLN A 592 2.21 4.67 34.04
C GLN A 592 3.50 5.50 33.90
N GLY A 593 3.63 6.58 34.68
CA GLY A 593 4.72 7.55 34.55
C GLY A 593 6.12 6.98 34.81
N ASP A 594 6.23 5.99 35.68
CA ASP A 594 7.48 5.28 35.98
C ASP A 594 7.94 4.39 34.81
N GLN A 595 7.03 3.73 34.11
CA GLN A 595 7.34 2.95 32.92
C GLN A 595 7.82 3.85 31.78
N TYR A 596 7.13 4.99 31.61
CA TYR A 596 7.44 5.95 30.57
C TYR A 596 8.82 6.60 30.77
N THR A 597 9.11 7.05 31.99
CA THR A 597 10.40 7.66 32.33
C THR A 597 11.56 6.67 32.19
N ASN A 598 11.37 5.42 32.59
CA ASN A 598 12.37 4.37 32.41
C ASN A 598 12.60 4.01 30.93
N ALA A 599 11.54 3.96 30.12
CA ALA A 599 11.66 3.72 28.68
C ALA A 599 12.43 4.86 28.00
N MET A 600 12.08 6.11 28.30
CA MET A 600 12.79 7.30 27.79
C MET A 600 14.26 7.33 28.22
N ALA A 601 14.54 7.06 29.49
CA ALA A 601 15.91 7.01 29.98
C ALA A 601 16.73 5.90 29.31
N SER A 602 16.11 4.75 29.02
CA SER A 602 16.76 3.66 28.28
C SER A 602 17.10 4.07 26.85
N ILE A 603 16.23 4.85 26.18
CA ILE A 603 16.48 5.37 24.84
C ILE A 603 17.63 6.39 24.88
N PHE A 604 17.60 7.36 25.80
CA PHE A 604 18.69 8.33 25.93
C PHE A 604 20.03 7.69 26.29
N ALA A 605 20.04 6.69 27.18
CA ALA A 605 21.24 5.96 27.53
C ALA A 605 21.83 5.16 26.36
N HIS A 606 21.01 4.80 25.36
CA HIS A 606 21.45 4.11 24.15
C HIS A 606 21.93 5.06 23.05
N GLN A 607 21.31 6.23 22.93
CA GLN A 607 21.59 7.20 21.86
C GLN A 607 22.69 8.20 22.21
N LEU A 608 22.94 8.46 23.48
CA LEU A 608 23.85 9.50 23.94
C LEU A 608 25.01 8.90 24.75
N SER A 609 26.21 9.43 24.53
CA SER A 609 27.37 9.11 25.34
C SER A 609 27.22 9.65 26.77
N LEU A 610 28.00 9.12 27.71
CA LEU A 610 28.00 9.61 29.10
C LEU A 610 28.35 11.11 29.17
N GLY A 611 29.29 11.58 28.34
CA GLY A 611 29.70 12.98 28.29
C GLY A 611 28.57 13.90 27.83
N GLU A 612 27.86 13.52 26.75
CA GLU A 612 26.70 14.28 26.25
C GLU A 612 25.56 14.32 27.27
N LEU A 613 25.27 13.19 27.93
CA LEU A 613 24.27 13.14 29.00
C LEU A 613 24.64 14.05 30.18
N GLN A 614 25.92 14.10 30.55
CA GLN A 614 26.40 14.98 31.61
C GLN A 614 26.34 16.46 31.23
N GLU A 615 26.59 16.81 29.97
CA GLU A 615 26.43 18.18 29.45
C GLU A 615 24.97 18.61 29.44
N LEU A 616 24.08 17.74 28.97
CA LEU A 616 22.64 17.99 28.99
C LEU A 616 22.13 18.12 30.43
N ASN A 617 22.57 17.26 31.35
CA ASN A 617 22.26 17.39 32.77
C ASN A 617 22.72 18.73 33.34
N ARG A 618 23.94 19.17 33.00
CA ARG A 618 24.43 20.51 33.38
C ARG A 618 23.55 21.61 32.82
N PHE A 619 23.20 21.56 31.54
CA PHE A 619 22.30 22.54 30.93
C PHE A 619 20.93 22.57 31.60
N TYR A 620 20.23 21.44 31.71
CA TYR A 620 18.88 21.36 32.26
C TYR A 620 18.82 21.63 33.77
N SER A 621 19.91 21.41 34.50
CA SER A 621 20.05 21.82 35.90
C SER A 621 20.31 23.33 36.09
N SER A 622 20.74 24.04 35.03
CA SER A 622 20.99 25.49 35.10
C SER A 622 19.70 26.31 35.23
N ALA A 623 19.81 27.57 35.65
CA ALA A 623 18.66 28.47 35.71
C ALA A 623 17.97 28.63 34.34
N LEU A 624 18.75 28.67 33.25
CA LEU A 624 18.22 28.76 31.89
C LEU A 624 17.54 27.46 31.44
N GLY A 625 18.16 26.31 31.69
CA GLY A 625 17.60 25.01 31.32
C GLY A 625 16.33 24.68 32.10
N SER A 626 16.28 24.99 33.40
CA SER A 626 15.07 24.87 34.22
C SER A 626 13.95 25.78 33.72
N LYS A 627 14.27 27.03 33.36
CA LYS A 627 13.31 27.95 32.73
C LYS A 627 12.80 27.40 31.40
N PHE A 628 13.68 26.84 30.57
CA PHE A 628 13.32 26.21 29.31
C PHE A 628 12.40 25.00 29.49
N SER A 629 12.73 24.06 30.39
CA SER A 629 11.87 22.91 30.71
C SER A 629 10.48 23.35 31.17
N ASN A 630 10.40 24.37 32.04
CA ASN A 630 9.11 24.90 32.51
C ASN A 630 8.32 25.57 31.38
N SER A 631 8.97 26.36 30.52
CA SER A 631 8.31 26.97 29.36
C SER A 631 7.81 25.93 28.36
N ASN A 632 8.58 24.85 28.15
CA ASN A 632 8.18 23.74 27.28
C ASN A 632 6.95 23.01 27.84
N LEU A 633 6.94 22.72 29.15
CA LEU A 633 5.78 22.13 29.83
C LEU A 633 4.52 23.00 29.61
N VAL A 634 4.60 24.30 29.87
CA VAL A 634 3.47 25.23 29.68
C VAL A 634 3.00 25.29 28.22
N ALA A 635 3.95 25.35 27.27
CA ALA A 635 3.61 25.35 25.85
C ALA A 635 2.92 24.05 25.41
N ASN A 636 3.37 22.91 25.93
CA ASN A 636 2.77 21.61 25.66
C ASN A 636 1.33 21.54 26.20
N GLN A 637 1.13 21.98 27.46
CA GLN A 637 -0.21 22.03 28.08
C GLN A 637 -1.18 22.91 27.28
N ALA A 638 -0.74 24.09 26.83
CA ALA A 638 -1.55 24.99 26.01
C ALA A 638 -1.90 24.35 24.65
N LEU A 639 -0.94 23.70 23.99
CA LEU A 639 -1.17 23.02 22.72
C LEU A 639 -2.16 21.86 22.86
N GLN A 640 -2.01 21.03 23.90
CA GLN A 640 -2.92 19.89 24.13
C GLN A 640 -4.35 20.35 24.41
N THR A 641 -4.50 21.46 25.15
CA THR A 641 -5.81 22.09 25.40
C THR A 641 -6.45 22.55 24.08
N GLU A 642 -5.71 23.23 23.23
CA GLU A 642 -6.19 23.72 21.94
C GLU A 642 -6.56 22.57 20.98
N LEU A 643 -5.73 21.53 20.92
CA LEU A 643 -6.00 20.32 20.14
C LEU A 643 -7.28 19.63 20.61
N THR A 644 -7.45 19.47 21.92
CA THR A 644 -8.64 18.84 22.50
C THR A 644 -9.91 19.63 22.16
N ASN A 645 -9.88 20.96 22.29
CA ASN A 645 -11.01 21.82 21.94
C ASN A 645 -11.34 21.76 20.44
N SER A 646 -10.31 21.80 19.59
CA SER A 646 -10.46 21.73 18.13
C SER A 646 -11.02 20.37 17.69
N MET A 647 -10.56 19.27 18.28
CA MET A 647 -11.07 17.93 18.01
C MET A 647 -12.52 17.77 18.46
N ALA A 648 -12.93 18.38 19.58
CA ALA A 648 -14.32 18.38 20.02
C ALA A 648 -15.24 19.07 19.00
N LEU A 649 -14.84 20.25 18.51
CA LEU A 649 -15.58 21.01 17.51
C LEU A 649 -15.69 20.26 16.17
N LEU A 650 -14.58 19.70 15.69
CA LEU A 650 -14.55 18.88 14.47
C LEU A 650 -15.40 17.61 14.61
N GLY A 651 -15.36 16.97 15.78
CA GLY A 651 -16.17 15.79 16.08
C GLY A 651 -17.67 16.06 15.99
N GLU A 652 -18.13 17.21 16.50
CA GLU A 652 -19.54 17.61 16.42
C GLU A 652 -19.99 17.87 14.98
N GLN A 653 -19.16 18.57 14.19
CA GLN A 653 -19.41 18.83 12.77
C GLN A 653 -19.44 17.52 11.95
N ALA A 654 -18.47 16.63 12.17
CA ALA A 654 -18.38 15.35 11.50
C ALA A 654 -19.58 14.45 11.84
N ASN A 655 -19.99 14.40 13.11
CA ASN A 655 -21.17 13.62 13.53
C ASN A 655 -22.46 14.16 12.93
N THR A 656 -22.59 15.49 12.79
CA THR A 656 -23.74 16.11 12.14
C THR A 656 -23.83 15.73 10.66
N GLN A 657 -22.72 15.75 9.94
CA GLN A 657 -22.66 15.31 8.54
C GLN A 657 -22.96 13.81 8.39
N PHE A 658 -22.39 12.98 9.27
CA PHE A 658 -22.64 11.54 9.30
C PHE A 658 -24.12 11.21 9.54
N THR A 659 -24.73 11.85 10.54
CA THR A 659 -26.16 11.65 10.87
C THR A 659 -27.07 12.11 9.73
N LYS A 660 -26.76 13.24 9.09
CA LYS A 660 -27.48 13.70 7.89
C LYS A 660 -27.42 12.64 6.79
N LYS A 661 -26.23 12.07 6.53
CA LYS A 661 -26.05 11.07 5.48
C LYS A 661 -26.78 9.76 5.78
N LEU A 662 -26.76 9.30 7.03
CA LEU A 662 -27.52 8.13 7.46
C LEU A 662 -29.03 8.35 7.28
N THR A 663 -29.53 9.54 7.57
CA THR A 663 -30.96 9.88 7.41
C THR A 663 -31.37 9.84 5.93
N GLU A 664 -30.54 10.36 5.03
CA GLU A 664 -30.74 10.25 3.58
C GLU A 664 -30.80 8.79 3.11
N LEU A 665 -29.86 7.95 3.58
CA LEU A 665 -29.79 6.53 3.22
C LEU A 665 -30.99 5.75 3.77
N ALA A 666 -31.40 5.99 5.01
CA ALA A 666 -32.58 5.38 5.61
C ALA A 666 -33.86 5.73 4.85
N ALA A 667 -33.99 6.97 4.37
CA ALA A 667 -35.13 7.40 3.55
C ALA A 667 -35.18 6.65 2.20
N ILE A 668 -34.01 6.45 1.55
CA ILE A 668 -33.90 5.66 0.31
C ILE A 668 -34.35 4.21 0.55
N GLU A 669 -33.90 3.60 1.65
CA GLU A 669 -34.25 2.21 1.96
C GLU A 669 -35.73 2.05 2.31
N HIS A 670 -36.31 3.00 3.03
CA HIS A 670 -37.75 3.02 3.31
C HIS A 670 -38.58 3.14 2.02
N GLN A 671 -38.17 4.01 1.10
CA GLN A 671 -38.80 4.16 -0.22
C GLN A 671 -38.73 2.84 -1.02
N ALA A 672 -37.58 2.15 -1.00
CA ALA A 672 -37.41 0.86 -1.66
C ALA A 672 -38.35 -0.22 -1.09
N LYS A 673 -38.52 -0.27 0.25
CA LYS A 673 -39.44 -1.20 0.93
C LYS A 673 -40.91 -0.93 0.60
N LEU A 674 -41.33 0.34 0.55
CA LEU A 674 -42.69 0.71 0.11
C LEU A 674 -42.96 0.32 -1.35
N THR A 675 -41.97 0.50 -2.23
CA THR A 675 -42.08 0.14 -3.65
C THR A 675 -42.16 -1.38 -3.84
N ALA A 676 -41.44 -2.15 -3.01
CA ALA A 676 -41.53 -3.61 -2.98
C ALA A 676 -42.90 -4.10 -2.45
N ALA A 677 -43.45 -3.47 -1.42
CA ALA A 677 -44.77 -3.78 -0.89
C ALA A 677 -45.90 -3.48 -1.88
N ALA A 678 -45.80 -2.39 -2.66
CA ALA A 678 -46.78 -2.03 -3.68
C ALA A 678 -46.83 -3.00 -4.88
N LYS A 679 -45.77 -3.78 -5.13
CA LYS A 679 -45.74 -4.83 -6.17
C LYS A 679 -46.45 -6.13 -5.76
N ILE A 680 -46.82 -6.28 -4.49
CA ILE A 680 -47.57 -7.44 -3.99
C ILE A 680 -49.06 -7.07 -3.92
N ARG A 681 -49.76 -7.11 -5.05
CA ARG A 681 -51.24 -7.14 -5.09
C ARG A 681 -51.72 -8.58 -5.28
N PRO A 682 -52.70 -9.10 -4.50
CA PRO A 682 -53.15 -10.48 -4.61
C PRO A 682 -54.04 -10.71 -5.85
N TRP A 683 -53.79 -11.81 -6.56
CA TRP A 683 -54.48 -12.26 -7.77
C TRP A 683 -55.88 -12.88 -7.53
N TRP A 684 -56.75 -12.25 -6.75
CA TRP A 684 -58.10 -12.80 -6.44
C TRP A 684 -59.25 -11.81 -6.67
N ARG A 685 -59.27 -11.14 -7.82
CA ARG A 685 -60.43 -10.37 -8.29
C ARG A 685 -60.68 -10.62 -9.78
N PHE A 686 -61.04 -11.85 -10.12
CA PHE A 686 -61.76 -12.24 -11.33
C PHE A 686 -62.43 -13.59 -11.07
N TRP A 687 -63.53 -13.57 -10.31
CA TRP A 687 -64.65 -14.52 -10.32
C TRP A 687 -65.87 -13.81 -9.74
#